data_AF-A0A8J2RML0-F1
#
_entry.id   AF-A0A8J2RML0-F1
#
_cell.length_a   1.000
_cell.length_b   1.000
_cell.length_c   1.000
_cell.angle_alpha   90.00
_cell.angle_beta   90.00
_cell.angle_gamma   90.00
#
_symmetry.space_group_name_H-M   'P 1'
#
loop_
_entity.id
_entity.type
_entity.pdbx_description
1 polymer ?
#
loop_
_entity_poly.entity_id
_entity_poly.type
_entity_poly.pdbx_seq_one_letter_code
_entity_poly.pdbx_strand_id
1 'polypeptide(L)'
;MPVSVCFDRSFRSRRRAERSYTNNLPVSRMSEGNKTLREGMLVGLCNPLLDISAAADVAFLEKYDLQLNNAILAEEKHKPLYKELVAQYKVDYIAGGSGQNALRVAQKVLEKPNTTVFMGCVGKDEYSEILETKARSEGVNVRYQYTESESTGTCAVLLTENGANRSLCANLAAANLFTKHHIEIPENRKFIDEADFFYITGFFLTVNPDTIMEVARHANAQNKTFMMNLSAPFLSQFFKDPMMQTFPYIDILFGNETEAETFAKEQNLPVNKEDMSEIALGIAALPKENKNRSRIVIITQGKDDVIIAQDGKITRIPAISVPSEKIVDTNGAGDAFVGGFISQILQGRSIDVCARCGVWAATQIIQQDGCTFPKDLQIPEEFCAVNFLINYSKLFLMADAMNSFVVKWSAKEYTIIIDKDRTVLCLKKAIEVQTGVKVERQKLLNLKYKGKAAEDGLKLCNLDLKVGFKIMMMGSLEQDITTASTAPEIVDEVINDLDLTEEEIALENREEYLAKDYDIMIWSATSMKWIEEKMKLLGVTTNQNYKILGYLDYLAMISVHMDKYGLLDVKPLAVIWGKFAGVYTSKNTIMFDDIRRNFLMNPQNGLRIRAFRDAHQNRDKDRELIYLAQYLKDIAPLEDMSHLNHRSWEKYRPSKKHK
;
A
#
# COMPACT_ATOMS: atom_id res chain seq x y z
N MET A 1 27.15 -23.05 8.42
CA MET A 1 25.96 -22.19 8.15
C MET A 1 26.35 -20.74 8.40
N PRO A 2 25.78 -19.72 7.71
CA PRO A 2 26.29 -18.35 7.74
C PRO A 2 25.89 -17.66 9.05
N VAL A 3 26.62 -17.99 10.11
CA VAL A 3 26.58 -17.39 11.43
C VAL A 3 27.88 -16.60 11.53
N SER A 4 27.84 -15.28 11.33
CA SER A 4 29.00 -14.44 11.63
C SER A 4 29.10 -14.25 13.13
N VAL A 5 30.25 -14.56 13.72
CA VAL A 5 30.59 -14.29 15.12
C VAL A 5 31.58 -13.11 15.15
N CYS A 6 31.30 -12.08 15.96
CA CYS A 6 32.16 -10.91 16.12
C CYS A 6 32.47 -10.70 17.61
N PHE A 7 33.74 -10.65 17.99
CA PHE A 7 34.19 -10.62 19.38
C PHE A 7 34.87 -9.29 19.76
N ASP A 8 34.80 -8.79 21.05
CA ASP A 8 35.80 -7.88 21.75
C ASP A 8 35.36 -7.01 23.01
N ARG A 9 36.23 -6.16 23.65
CA ARG A 9 36.17 -5.59 25.03
C ARG A 9 36.68 -4.12 25.19
N SER A 10 36.20 -3.42 26.24
CA SER A 10 36.25 -1.97 26.67
C SER A 10 37.64 -1.28 26.83
N PHE A 11 37.93 0.03 26.70
CA PHE A 11 37.26 1.30 27.15
C PHE A 11 38.01 2.60 26.61
N ARG A 12 37.30 3.75 26.46
CA ARG A 12 37.68 5.20 26.76
C ARG A 12 38.18 6.22 25.68
N SER A 13 37.23 7.11 25.28
CA SER A 13 37.26 8.60 25.31
C SER A 13 37.69 9.52 24.13
N ARG A 14 36.78 10.48 23.85
CA ARG A 14 36.93 11.91 23.39
C ARG A 14 37.06 12.31 21.90
N ARG A 15 35.93 12.85 21.40
CA ARG A 15 35.62 14.18 20.79
C ARG A 15 36.36 14.73 19.53
N ARG A 16 35.48 15.32 18.68
CA ARG A 16 35.61 16.42 17.68
C ARG A 16 36.04 16.02 16.26
N ALA A 17 35.15 16.17 15.28
CA ALA A 17 34.93 17.35 14.40
C ALA A 17 35.65 17.07 13.05
N GLU A 18 35.24 17.46 11.86
CA GLU A 18 34.30 18.45 11.33
C GLU A 18 34.29 18.23 9.79
N ARG A 19 33.19 18.59 9.10
CA ARG A 19 33.14 19.25 7.75
C ARG A 19 33.72 18.48 6.54
N SER A 20 33.34 18.65 5.28
CA SER A 20 32.43 19.48 4.46
C SER A 20 32.87 19.14 3.00
N TYR A 21 32.06 18.98 1.97
CA TYR A 21 31.52 20.02 1.09
C TYR A 21 31.03 19.31 -0.19
N THR A 22 29.75 19.49 -0.51
CA THR A 22 29.22 19.93 -1.81
C THR A 22 30.02 19.63 -3.10
N ASN A 23 29.36 19.04 -4.12
CA ASN A 23 28.72 19.84 -5.18
C ASN A 23 27.94 18.98 -6.19
N ASN A 24 26.98 19.66 -6.80
CA ASN A 24 25.94 19.21 -7.71
C ASN A 24 26.44 18.68 -9.05
N LEU A 25 25.64 17.84 -9.71
CA LEU A 25 24.91 18.15 -10.97
C LEU A 25 23.97 16.97 -11.35
N PRO A 26 22.93 17.20 -12.18
CA PRO A 26 21.64 16.52 -12.06
C PRO A 26 21.45 15.38 -13.07
N VAL A 27 20.69 14.35 -12.67
CA VAL A 27 20.08 13.39 -13.61
C VAL A 27 18.64 13.14 -13.16
N SER A 28 17.74 13.30 -14.11
CA SER A 28 16.29 13.31 -14.02
C SER A 28 15.69 12.09 -13.31
N ARG A 29 15.05 12.33 -12.17
CA ARG A 29 14.09 11.43 -11.51
C ARG A 29 12.69 11.73 -12.04
N MET A 30 11.88 10.70 -12.29
CA MET A 30 10.43 10.87 -12.14
C MET A 30 10.19 11.22 -10.67
N SER A 31 9.82 12.48 -10.45
CA SER A 31 9.54 13.04 -9.14
C SER A 31 8.30 12.36 -8.56
N GLU A 32 8.35 11.95 -7.28
CA GLU A 32 7.19 12.06 -6.39
C GLU A 32 6.82 13.55 -6.31
N GLY A 33 6.16 14.05 -7.36
CA GLY A 33 5.64 15.40 -7.44
C GLY A 33 4.18 15.33 -7.05
N ASN A 34 3.82 15.93 -5.91
CA ASN A 34 2.42 16.24 -5.61
C ASN A 34 1.86 16.99 -6.83
N LYS A 35 1.01 16.32 -7.63
CA LYS A 35 0.36 16.98 -8.76
C LYS A 35 -0.59 18.03 -8.20
N THR A 36 -0.43 19.27 -8.66
CA THR A 36 -1.37 20.34 -8.30
C THR A 36 -2.72 20.01 -8.93
N LEU A 37 -3.73 19.76 -8.09
CA LEU A 37 -5.10 19.57 -8.55
C LEU A 37 -5.53 20.75 -9.42
N ARG A 38 -6.25 20.51 -10.50
CA ARG A 38 -6.76 21.53 -11.43
C ARG A 38 -8.17 21.19 -11.85
N GLU A 39 -8.90 22.19 -12.33
CA GLU A 39 -10.22 21.94 -12.90
C GLU A 39 -10.12 21.02 -14.12
N GLY A 40 -11.09 20.11 -14.27
CA GLY A 40 -11.14 19.17 -15.40
C GLY A 40 -9.98 18.18 -15.46
N MET A 41 -9.31 17.89 -14.35
CA MET A 41 -8.20 16.94 -14.29
C MET A 41 -8.66 15.50 -14.56
N LEU A 42 -9.89 15.17 -14.18
CA LEU A 42 -10.56 13.90 -14.45
C LEU A 42 -11.84 14.14 -15.27
N VAL A 43 -12.05 13.37 -16.32
CA VAL A 43 -13.35 13.26 -17.00
C VAL A 43 -13.94 11.87 -16.76
N GLY A 44 -15.17 11.83 -16.26
CA GLY A 44 -15.96 10.63 -16.06
C GLY A 44 -17.12 10.52 -17.05
N LEU A 45 -17.35 9.33 -17.60
CA LEU A 45 -18.52 9.03 -18.43
C LEU A 45 -19.31 7.85 -17.85
N CYS A 46 -20.60 8.02 -17.66
CA CYS A 46 -21.51 6.98 -17.18
C CYS A 46 -22.97 7.38 -17.45
N ASN A 47 -23.90 6.54 -17.01
CA ASN A 47 -25.34 6.75 -17.05
C ASN A 47 -25.76 7.51 -15.77
N PRO A 48 -26.16 8.79 -15.85
CA PRO A 48 -26.75 9.51 -14.72
C PRO A 48 -28.17 8.97 -14.47
N LEU A 49 -28.40 8.42 -13.30
CA LEU A 49 -29.68 7.81 -12.92
C LEU A 49 -30.16 8.38 -11.59
N LEU A 50 -31.47 8.59 -11.47
CA LEU A 50 -32.10 8.88 -10.18
C LEU A 50 -32.48 7.56 -9.51
N ASP A 51 -31.90 7.30 -8.36
CA ASP A 51 -32.23 6.14 -7.55
C ASP A 51 -33.56 6.39 -6.82
N ILE A 52 -34.51 5.48 -6.99
CA ILE A 52 -35.79 5.43 -6.28
C ILE A 52 -35.69 4.27 -5.29
N SER A 53 -35.34 4.60 -4.04
CA SER A 53 -35.05 3.62 -3.00
C SER A 53 -36.24 3.39 -2.09
N ALA A 54 -36.52 2.14 -1.75
CA ALA A 54 -37.54 1.80 -0.77
C ALA A 54 -37.24 0.47 -0.05
N ALA A 55 -37.66 0.39 1.21
CA ALA A 55 -37.78 -0.88 1.92
C ALA A 55 -39.00 -1.65 1.37
N ALA A 56 -38.75 -2.66 0.54
CA ALA A 56 -39.76 -3.48 -0.12
C ALA A 56 -39.83 -4.88 0.50
N ASP A 57 -40.95 -5.59 0.27
CA ASP A 57 -41.06 -7.00 0.64
C ASP A 57 -40.59 -7.94 -0.49
N VAL A 58 -40.29 -9.20 -0.14
CA VAL A 58 -39.84 -10.22 -1.09
C VAL A 58 -40.91 -10.48 -2.16
N ALA A 59 -42.20 -10.37 -1.82
CA ALA A 59 -43.28 -10.57 -2.76
C ALA A 59 -43.28 -9.52 -3.89
N PHE A 60 -42.88 -8.27 -3.59
CA PHE A 60 -42.73 -7.22 -4.59
C PHE A 60 -41.57 -7.52 -5.57
N LEU A 61 -40.47 -8.10 -5.09
CA LEU A 61 -39.37 -8.56 -5.94
C LEU A 61 -39.84 -9.72 -6.85
N GLU A 62 -40.50 -10.72 -6.27
CA GLU A 62 -41.02 -11.89 -7.00
C GLU A 62 -42.01 -11.47 -8.10
N LYS A 63 -42.87 -10.49 -7.85
CA LYS A 63 -43.82 -9.95 -8.83
C LYS A 63 -43.13 -9.48 -10.13
N TYR A 64 -41.91 -8.96 -10.03
CA TYR A 64 -41.15 -8.43 -11.15
C TYR A 64 -39.97 -9.31 -11.56
N ASP A 65 -39.93 -10.57 -11.11
CA ASP A 65 -38.84 -11.53 -11.36
C ASP A 65 -37.45 -11.00 -10.95
N LEU A 66 -37.39 -10.21 -9.87
CA LEU A 66 -36.13 -9.65 -9.38
C LEU A 66 -35.48 -10.57 -8.36
N GLN A 67 -34.23 -10.94 -8.60
CA GLN A 67 -33.43 -11.71 -7.66
C GLN A 67 -32.86 -10.81 -6.55
N LEU A 68 -32.73 -11.36 -5.36
CA LEU A 68 -31.99 -10.72 -4.26
C LEU A 68 -30.53 -10.49 -4.67
N ASN A 69 -29.96 -9.36 -4.24
CA ASN A 69 -28.54 -9.01 -4.45
C ASN A 69 -28.09 -8.97 -5.92
N ASN A 70 -29.00 -8.58 -6.82
CA ASN A 70 -28.72 -8.52 -8.25
C ASN A 70 -28.81 -7.08 -8.81
N ALA A 71 -28.26 -6.86 -10.00
CA ALA A 71 -28.40 -5.63 -10.77
C ALA A 71 -28.72 -5.97 -12.23
N ILE A 72 -29.88 -5.51 -12.71
CA ILE A 72 -30.35 -5.78 -14.07
C ILE A 72 -30.79 -4.51 -14.79
N LEU A 73 -30.90 -4.59 -16.12
CA LEU A 73 -31.55 -3.58 -16.92
C LEU A 73 -33.06 -3.86 -17.00
N ALA A 74 -33.86 -2.81 -16.95
CA ALA A 74 -35.32 -2.90 -17.00
C ALA A 74 -35.80 -3.29 -18.41
N GLU A 75 -36.37 -4.49 -18.51
CA GLU A 75 -37.23 -4.92 -19.64
C GLU A 75 -38.66 -4.33 -19.56
N GLU A 76 -39.46 -4.55 -20.61
CA GLU A 76 -40.86 -4.09 -20.71
C GLU A 76 -41.72 -4.47 -19.49
N LYS A 77 -41.54 -5.68 -18.95
CA LYS A 77 -42.27 -6.16 -17.77
C LYS A 77 -41.99 -5.34 -16.50
N HIS A 78 -40.85 -4.66 -16.42
CA HIS A 78 -40.45 -3.85 -15.28
C HIS A 78 -40.91 -2.39 -15.39
N LYS A 79 -41.45 -1.93 -16.54
CA LYS A 79 -41.90 -0.53 -16.68
C LYS A 79 -42.94 -0.09 -15.62
N PRO A 80 -43.91 -0.92 -15.21
CA PRO A 80 -44.85 -0.57 -14.14
C PRO A 80 -44.20 -0.44 -12.75
N LEU A 81 -43.05 -1.10 -12.53
CA LEU A 81 -42.38 -1.20 -11.23
C LEU A 81 -42.20 0.16 -10.58
N TYR A 82 -41.64 1.13 -11.30
CA TYR A 82 -41.28 2.44 -10.75
C TYR A 82 -42.51 3.22 -10.26
N LYS A 83 -43.62 3.17 -11.00
CA LYS A 83 -44.87 3.84 -10.60
C LYS A 83 -45.50 3.16 -9.41
N GLU A 84 -45.50 1.82 -9.40
CA GLU A 84 -46.05 1.04 -8.28
C GLU A 84 -45.23 1.20 -7.00
N LEU A 85 -43.90 1.25 -7.12
CA LEU A 85 -42.98 1.45 -6.01
C LEU A 85 -43.28 2.77 -5.29
N VAL A 86 -43.39 3.87 -6.04
CA VAL A 86 -43.72 5.21 -5.52
C VAL A 86 -45.13 5.26 -4.92
N ALA A 87 -46.08 4.49 -5.46
CA ALA A 87 -47.47 4.49 -4.99
C ALA A 87 -47.68 3.66 -3.72
N GLN A 88 -46.95 2.55 -3.54
CA GLN A 88 -47.17 1.59 -2.47
C GLN A 88 -46.21 1.77 -1.29
N TYR A 89 -45.01 2.30 -1.53
CA TYR A 89 -43.96 2.41 -0.54
C TYR A 89 -43.59 3.88 -0.29
N LYS A 90 -43.06 4.14 0.90
CA LYS A 90 -42.34 5.38 1.14
C LYS A 90 -41.00 5.29 0.42
N VAL A 91 -40.81 6.13 -0.60
CA VAL A 91 -39.59 6.17 -1.41
C VAL A 91 -38.70 7.34 -1.03
N ASP A 92 -37.40 7.14 -1.18
CA ASP A 92 -36.39 8.19 -1.15
C ASP A 92 -35.80 8.37 -2.56
N TYR A 93 -35.65 9.63 -2.98
CA TYR A 93 -35.04 9.99 -4.25
C TYR A 93 -33.59 10.41 -4.03
N ILE A 94 -32.66 9.64 -4.56
CA ILE A 94 -31.22 9.79 -4.32
C ILE A 94 -30.52 9.94 -5.66
N ALA A 95 -29.62 10.93 -5.77
CA ALA A 95 -28.83 11.07 -6.98
C ALA A 95 -27.87 9.88 -7.10
N GLY A 96 -28.01 9.11 -8.18
CA GLY A 96 -27.28 7.86 -8.40
C GLY A 96 -26.47 7.87 -9.70
N GLY A 97 -26.32 6.67 -10.25
CA GLY A 97 -25.44 6.38 -11.39
C GLY A 97 -24.00 6.10 -10.94
N SER A 98 -23.49 4.90 -11.24
CA SER A 98 -22.23 4.40 -10.68
C SER A 98 -21.04 5.36 -10.87
N GLY A 99 -20.80 5.81 -12.10
CA GLY A 99 -19.70 6.74 -12.37
C GLY A 99 -19.91 8.12 -11.76
N GLN A 100 -21.16 8.56 -11.66
CA GLN A 100 -21.49 9.83 -11.02
C GLN A 100 -21.26 9.77 -9.51
N ASN A 101 -21.65 8.67 -8.86
CA ASN A 101 -21.37 8.39 -7.46
C ASN A 101 -19.86 8.40 -7.18
N ALA A 102 -19.06 7.69 -7.99
CA ALA A 102 -17.61 7.68 -7.84
C ALA A 102 -16.99 9.09 -7.96
N LEU A 103 -17.43 9.89 -8.94
CA LEU A 103 -16.92 11.25 -9.13
C LEU A 103 -17.35 12.21 -8.02
N ARG A 104 -18.58 12.08 -7.51
CA ARG A 104 -19.09 12.82 -6.35
C ARG A 104 -18.27 12.53 -5.10
N VAL A 105 -18.00 11.24 -4.85
CA VAL A 105 -17.15 10.80 -3.73
C VAL A 105 -15.73 11.34 -3.89
N ALA A 106 -15.11 11.18 -5.05
CA ALA A 106 -13.77 11.71 -5.31
C ALA A 106 -13.71 13.22 -5.08
N GLN A 107 -14.70 13.94 -5.59
CA GLN A 107 -14.79 15.40 -5.51
C GLN A 107 -14.96 15.89 -4.07
N LYS A 108 -15.74 15.18 -3.25
CA LYS A 108 -15.87 15.45 -1.82
C LYS A 108 -14.55 15.30 -1.09
N VAL A 109 -13.78 14.24 -1.37
CA VAL A 109 -12.48 13.99 -0.71
C VAL A 109 -11.40 14.98 -1.17
N LEU A 110 -11.43 15.40 -2.43
CA LEU A 110 -10.47 16.35 -2.99
C LEU A 110 -10.61 17.78 -2.45
N GLU A 111 -11.80 18.15 -1.97
CA GLU A 111 -12.14 19.50 -1.46
C GLU A 111 -11.76 20.66 -2.40
N LYS A 112 -11.59 20.39 -3.70
CA LYS A 112 -11.30 21.38 -4.74
C LYS A 112 -12.35 21.30 -5.86
N PRO A 113 -13.34 22.19 -5.90
CA PRO A 113 -14.42 22.15 -6.89
C PRO A 113 -13.93 22.06 -8.33
N ASN A 114 -14.77 21.49 -9.18
CA ASN A 114 -14.59 21.31 -10.63
C ASN A 114 -13.36 20.47 -11.03
N THR A 115 -12.71 19.78 -10.10
CA THR A 115 -11.57 18.90 -10.42
C THR A 115 -12.02 17.71 -11.25
N THR A 116 -13.22 17.19 -10.98
CA THR A 116 -13.87 16.14 -11.77
C THR A 116 -14.95 16.73 -12.68
N VAL A 117 -15.00 16.24 -13.91
CA VAL A 117 -16.02 16.57 -14.91
C VAL A 117 -16.83 15.30 -15.19
N PHE A 118 -18.15 15.39 -15.08
CA PHE A 118 -19.04 14.26 -15.37
C PHE A 118 -19.85 14.52 -16.64
N MET A 119 -19.83 13.57 -17.58
CA MET A 119 -20.62 13.60 -18.81
C MET A 119 -21.56 12.40 -18.87
N GLY A 120 -22.80 12.64 -19.27
CA GLY A 120 -23.87 11.64 -19.36
C GLY A 120 -25.11 12.28 -20.00
N CYS A 121 -26.16 11.50 -20.29
CA CYS A 121 -27.37 12.01 -20.93
C CYS A 121 -28.58 11.95 -19.98
N VAL A 122 -29.33 13.04 -19.87
CA VAL A 122 -30.52 13.19 -19.02
C VAL A 122 -31.69 13.77 -19.82
N GLY A 123 -32.90 13.56 -19.33
CA GLY A 123 -34.09 14.22 -19.87
C GLY A 123 -34.15 15.68 -19.44
N LYS A 124 -35.03 16.48 -20.04
CA LYS A 124 -35.37 17.82 -19.52
C LYS A 124 -36.55 17.71 -18.55
N ASP A 125 -36.27 17.29 -17.33
CA ASP A 125 -37.27 17.06 -16.28
C ASP A 125 -36.75 17.33 -14.86
N GLU A 126 -37.65 17.30 -13.87
CA GLU A 126 -37.32 17.52 -12.46
C GLU A 126 -36.26 16.54 -11.92
N TYR A 127 -36.18 15.33 -12.47
CA TYR A 127 -35.18 14.34 -12.08
C TYR A 127 -33.78 14.76 -12.50
N SER A 128 -33.63 15.32 -13.70
CA SER A 128 -32.35 15.90 -14.15
C SER A 128 -31.90 17.06 -13.25
N GLU A 129 -32.84 17.87 -12.76
CA GLU A 129 -32.55 18.99 -11.86
C GLU A 129 -32.06 18.50 -10.50
N ILE A 130 -32.65 17.43 -9.95
CA ILE A 130 -32.18 16.79 -8.71
C ILE A 130 -30.75 16.27 -8.88
N LEU A 131 -30.48 15.55 -9.97
CA LEU A 131 -29.15 15.00 -10.27
C LEU A 131 -28.10 16.11 -10.42
N GLU A 132 -28.39 17.13 -11.22
CA GLU A 132 -27.49 18.23 -11.48
C GLU A 132 -27.22 19.04 -10.20
N THR A 133 -28.27 19.40 -9.46
CA THR A 133 -28.14 20.16 -8.21
C THR A 133 -27.28 19.42 -7.21
N LYS A 134 -27.53 18.12 -7.03
CA LYS A 134 -26.77 17.31 -6.07
C LYS A 134 -25.30 17.18 -6.46
N ALA A 135 -25.01 16.81 -7.71
CA ALA A 135 -23.63 16.67 -8.18
C ALA A 135 -22.85 17.99 -8.15
N ARG A 136 -23.47 19.11 -8.55
CA ARG A 136 -22.86 20.44 -8.47
C ARG A 136 -22.64 20.91 -7.04
N SER A 137 -23.58 20.64 -6.13
CA SER A 137 -23.44 21.01 -4.70
C SER A 137 -22.25 20.33 -4.02
N GLU A 138 -21.82 19.18 -4.54
CA GLU A 138 -20.64 18.46 -4.08
C GLU A 138 -19.37 18.83 -4.86
N GLY A 139 -19.48 19.77 -5.80
CA GLY A 139 -18.36 20.37 -6.53
C GLY A 139 -18.04 19.73 -7.88
N VAL A 140 -18.86 18.81 -8.39
CA VAL A 140 -18.61 18.15 -9.69
C VAL A 140 -18.96 19.13 -10.83
N ASN A 141 -18.10 19.22 -11.83
CA ASN A 141 -18.42 19.97 -13.06
C ASN A 141 -19.28 19.10 -13.98
N VAL A 142 -20.60 19.24 -13.84
CA VAL A 142 -21.58 18.47 -14.61
C VAL A 142 -21.71 19.02 -16.04
N ARG A 143 -21.62 18.11 -17.02
CA ARG A 143 -21.71 18.37 -18.46
C ARG A 143 -22.69 17.39 -19.11
N TYR A 144 -23.94 17.41 -18.66
CA TYR A 144 -24.97 16.55 -19.24
C TYR A 144 -25.29 16.93 -20.69
N GLN A 145 -25.58 15.91 -21.50
CA GLN A 145 -26.36 16.02 -22.71
C GLN A 145 -27.84 16.02 -22.31
N TYR A 146 -28.62 16.96 -22.84
CA TYR A 146 -30.05 17.03 -22.59
C TYR A 146 -30.82 16.50 -23.80
N THR A 147 -31.86 15.70 -23.54
CA THR A 147 -32.83 15.26 -24.56
C THR A 147 -34.26 15.61 -24.16
N GLU A 148 -35.11 15.83 -25.15
CA GLU A 148 -36.57 16.01 -24.98
C GLU A 148 -37.36 14.75 -25.33
N SER A 149 -36.70 13.72 -25.88
CA SER A 149 -37.38 12.51 -26.38
C SER A 149 -37.69 11.49 -25.29
N GLU A 150 -36.97 11.51 -24.18
CA GLU A 150 -37.07 10.55 -23.09
C GLU A 150 -36.89 11.26 -21.74
N SER A 151 -37.50 10.70 -20.70
CA SER A 151 -37.27 11.15 -19.32
C SER A 151 -35.87 10.73 -18.83
N THR A 152 -35.38 11.41 -17.81
CA THR A 152 -34.17 11.02 -17.08
C THR A 152 -34.25 9.58 -16.59
N GLY A 153 -33.14 8.86 -16.71
CA GLY A 153 -33.04 7.47 -16.28
C GLY A 153 -33.25 7.31 -14.78
N THR A 154 -33.78 6.16 -14.38
CA THR A 154 -34.11 5.83 -12.99
C THR A 154 -33.59 4.44 -12.63
N CYS A 155 -33.26 4.24 -11.36
CA CYS A 155 -32.89 2.94 -10.83
C CYS A 155 -33.76 2.62 -9.62
N ALA A 156 -34.52 1.54 -9.67
CA ALA A 156 -35.26 1.07 -8.50
C ALA A 156 -34.28 0.36 -7.57
N VAL A 157 -34.17 0.84 -6.33
CA VAL A 157 -33.33 0.25 -5.29
C VAL A 157 -34.25 -0.39 -4.25
N LEU A 158 -34.42 -1.70 -4.36
CA LEU A 158 -35.32 -2.46 -3.49
C LEU A 158 -34.52 -3.07 -2.34
N LEU A 159 -34.72 -2.54 -1.14
CA LEU A 159 -34.07 -2.99 0.08
C LEU A 159 -34.98 -4.00 0.80
N THR A 160 -34.49 -5.21 1.07
CA THR A 160 -35.21 -6.22 1.86
C THR A 160 -34.43 -6.58 3.12
N GLU A 161 -35.09 -7.21 4.09
CA GLU A 161 -34.47 -7.63 5.37
C GLU A 161 -33.74 -6.47 6.08
N ASN A 162 -34.39 -5.31 6.19
CA ASN A 162 -33.83 -4.08 6.78
C ASN A 162 -32.52 -3.60 6.11
N GLY A 163 -32.39 -3.77 4.79
CA GLY A 163 -31.22 -3.31 4.02
C GLY A 163 -30.12 -4.35 3.86
N ALA A 164 -30.27 -5.55 4.44
CA ALA A 164 -29.29 -6.63 4.29
C ALA A 164 -29.17 -7.14 2.85
N ASN A 165 -30.27 -7.10 2.07
CA ASN A 165 -30.25 -7.44 0.66
C ASN A 165 -30.78 -6.29 -0.21
N ARG A 166 -30.24 -6.19 -1.43
CA ARG A 166 -30.56 -5.10 -2.35
C ARG A 166 -30.69 -5.58 -3.79
N SER A 167 -31.82 -5.33 -4.43
CA SER A 167 -32.01 -5.57 -5.87
C SER A 167 -32.08 -4.25 -6.64
N LEU A 168 -31.30 -4.13 -7.72
CA LEU A 168 -31.30 -2.97 -8.63
C LEU A 168 -31.96 -3.32 -9.95
N CYS A 169 -32.92 -2.50 -10.36
CA CYS A 169 -33.47 -2.54 -11.70
C CYS A 169 -33.29 -1.15 -12.34
N ALA A 170 -32.43 -1.04 -13.34
CA ALA A 170 -32.09 0.23 -13.97
C ALA A 170 -32.88 0.45 -15.28
N ASN A 171 -33.69 1.50 -15.33
CA ASN A 171 -34.32 2.02 -16.54
C ASN A 171 -33.48 3.20 -17.06
N LEU A 172 -32.65 2.95 -18.08
CA LEU A 172 -31.70 3.93 -18.57
C LEU A 172 -32.37 5.15 -19.22
N ALA A 173 -33.51 4.98 -19.90
CA ALA A 173 -34.26 6.04 -20.58
C ALA A 173 -33.33 7.04 -21.33
N ALA A 174 -33.34 8.33 -20.98
CA ALA A 174 -32.47 9.34 -21.60
C ALA A 174 -30.97 9.00 -21.59
N ALA A 175 -30.47 8.24 -20.60
CA ALA A 175 -29.06 7.85 -20.55
C ALA A 175 -28.64 7.03 -21.78
N ASN A 176 -29.55 6.23 -22.36
CA ASN A 176 -29.30 5.47 -23.61
C ASN A 176 -29.09 6.36 -24.84
N LEU A 177 -29.46 7.65 -24.75
CA LEU A 177 -29.41 8.58 -25.89
C LEU A 177 -28.14 9.43 -25.90
N PHE A 178 -27.14 9.06 -25.11
CA PHE A 178 -25.83 9.71 -25.17
C PHE A 178 -25.21 9.53 -26.56
N THR A 179 -24.81 10.64 -27.16
CA THR A 179 -24.18 10.65 -28.48
C THR A 179 -22.71 11.03 -28.38
N LYS A 180 -21.90 10.39 -29.22
CA LYS A 180 -20.48 10.73 -29.39
C LYS A 180 -20.27 12.21 -29.70
N HIS A 181 -21.18 12.83 -30.46
CA HIS A 181 -21.13 14.26 -30.78
C HIS A 181 -21.01 15.14 -29.53
N HIS A 182 -21.60 14.74 -28.40
CA HIS A 182 -21.55 15.52 -27.16
C HIS A 182 -20.13 15.75 -26.65
N ILE A 183 -19.21 14.79 -26.83
CA ILE A 183 -17.80 14.96 -26.45
C ILE A 183 -16.96 15.71 -27.50
N GLU A 184 -17.49 15.87 -28.71
CA GLU A 184 -16.84 16.58 -29.83
C GLU A 184 -17.20 18.08 -29.85
N ILE A 185 -18.29 18.49 -29.19
CA ILE A 185 -18.68 19.89 -29.01
C ILE A 185 -17.51 20.68 -28.39
N PRO A 186 -17.08 21.83 -28.95
CA PRO A 186 -15.87 22.54 -28.52
C PRO A 186 -15.77 22.79 -27.00
N GLU A 187 -16.88 23.13 -26.36
CA GLU A 187 -16.95 23.40 -24.92
C GLU A 187 -16.72 22.16 -24.05
N ASN A 188 -17.02 20.97 -24.57
CA ASN A 188 -16.78 19.69 -23.91
C ASN A 188 -15.44 19.09 -24.33
N ARG A 189 -15.09 19.23 -25.61
CA ARG A 189 -13.88 18.68 -26.21
C ARG A 189 -12.62 19.16 -25.50
N LYS A 190 -12.58 20.43 -25.07
CA LYS A 190 -11.48 20.96 -24.25
C LYS A 190 -11.19 20.12 -23.01
N PHE A 191 -12.21 19.58 -22.33
CA PHE A 191 -11.98 18.73 -21.15
C PHE A 191 -11.40 17.37 -21.53
N ILE A 192 -11.83 16.79 -22.66
CA ILE A 192 -11.23 15.56 -23.19
C ILE A 192 -9.76 15.80 -23.58
N ASP A 193 -9.48 16.91 -24.24
CA ASP A 193 -8.12 17.26 -24.69
C ASP A 193 -7.19 17.60 -23.53
N GLU A 194 -7.70 18.21 -22.46
CA GLU A 194 -6.88 18.65 -21.32
C GLU A 194 -6.80 17.63 -20.19
N ALA A 195 -7.79 16.76 -19.95
CA ALA A 195 -7.80 15.87 -18.77
C ALA A 195 -6.56 14.97 -18.67
N ASP A 196 -6.08 14.70 -17.46
CA ASP A 196 -4.96 13.76 -17.23
C ASP A 196 -5.46 12.32 -17.02
N PHE A 197 -6.73 12.19 -16.60
CA PHE A 197 -7.35 10.94 -16.21
C PHE A 197 -8.75 10.83 -16.82
N PHE A 198 -9.14 9.60 -17.16
CA PHE A 198 -10.48 9.24 -17.59
C PHE A 198 -11.00 8.09 -16.75
N TYR A 199 -12.27 8.14 -16.37
CA TYR A 199 -12.97 7.03 -15.71
C TYR A 199 -14.28 6.73 -16.42
N ILE A 200 -14.43 5.53 -16.96
CA ILE A 200 -15.67 5.11 -17.63
C ILE A 200 -16.12 3.78 -17.02
N THR A 201 -17.38 3.70 -16.59
CA THR A 201 -17.93 2.44 -16.09
C THR A 201 -18.25 1.48 -17.23
N GLY A 202 -18.18 0.17 -16.98
CA GLY A 202 -18.66 -0.87 -17.87
C GLY A 202 -20.13 -0.70 -18.27
N PHE A 203 -20.98 -0.13 -17.41
CA PHE A 203 -22.39 0.18 -17.77
C PHE A 203 -22.52 1.07 -19.01
N PHE A 204 -21.51 1.87 -19.33
CA PHE A 204 -21.55 2.75 -20.51
C PHE A 204 -21.33 1.98 -21.82
N LEU A 205 -20.88 0.72 -21.76
CA LEU A 205 -20.81 -0.19 -22.92
C LEU A 205 -22.20 -0.47 -23.50
N THR A 206 -23.26 -0.38 -22.69
CA THR A 206 -24.63 -0.59 -23.16
C THR A 206 -25.18 0.60 -23.94
N VAL A 207 -24.50 1.75 -23.88
CA VAL A 207 -24.96 3.03 -24.41
C VAL A 207 -24.12 3.46 -25.60
N ASN A 208 -22.80 3.60 -25.43
CA ASN A 208 -21.96 4.17 -26.48
C ASN A 208 -20.51 3.64 -26.46
N PRO A 209 -20.27 2.37 -26.88
CA PRO A 209 -18.92 1.81 -27.01
C PRO A 209 -17.96 2.66 -27.87
N ASP A 210 -18.48 3.32 -28.90
CA ASP A 210 -17.66 4.16 -29.80
C ASP A 210 -17.05 5.35 -29.07
N THR A 211 -17.81 5.98 -28.16
CA THR A 211 -17.31 7.06 -27.29
C THR A 211 -16.24 6.55 -26.34
N ILE A 212 -16.44 5.36 -25.74
CA ILE A 212 -15.43 4.73 -24.89
C ILE A 212 -14.13 4.53 -25.66
N MET A 213 -14.23 3.99 -26.87
CA MET A 213 -13.08 3.71 -27.73
C MET A 213 -12.34 4.99 -28.14
N GLU A 214 -13.05 6.07 -28.46
CA GLU A 214 -12.41 7.35 -28.78
C GLU A 214 -11.63 7.89 -27.58
N VAL A 215 -12.25 7.93 -26.40
CA VAL A 215 -11.59 8.44 -25.18
C VAL A 215 -10.39 7.56 -24.81
N ALA A 216 -10.53 6.23 -24.89
CA ALA A 216 -9.46 5.29 -24.60
C ALA A 216 -8.26 5.44 -25.56
N ARG A 217 -8.51 5.57 -26.86
CA ARG A 217 -7.45 5.81 -27.86
C ARG A 217 -6.77 7.15 -27.67
N HIS A 218 -7.55 8.20 -27.40
CA HIS A 218 -7.02 9.53 -27.09
C HIS A 218 -6.13 9.51 -25.85
N ALA A 219 -6.59 8.87 -24.78
CA ALA A 219 -5.83 8.72 -23.55
C ALA A 219 -4.49 8.02 -23.81
N ASN A 220 -4.51 6.90 -24.54
CA ASN A 220 -3.33 6.14 -24.92
C ASN A 220 -2.36 6.97 -25.79
N ALA A 221 -2.85 7.64 -26.83
CA ALA A 221 -2.05 8.46 -27.74
C ALA A 221 -1.35 9.62 -27.01
N GLN A 222 -1.95 10.15 -25.95
CA GLN A 222 -1.42 11.26 -25.15
C GLN A 222 -0.74 10.80 -23.85
N ASN A 223 -0.57 9.48 -23.65
CA ASN A 223 0.01 8.88 -22.44
C ASN A 223 -0.71 9.29 -21.12
N LYS A 224 -2.01 9.57 -21.21
CA LYS A 224 -2.91 9.85 -20.09
C LYS A 224 -3.37 8.55 -19.43
N THR A 225 -4.09 8.64 -18.31
CA THR A 225 -4.56 7.45 -17.59
C THR A 225 -6.01 7.14 -17.93
N PHE A 226 -6.27 5.94 -18.46
CA PHE A 226 -7.62 5.45 -18.71
C PHE A 226 -8.01 4.38 -17.70
N MET A 227 -9.09 4.63 -16.95
CA MET A 227 -9.59 3.77 -15.88
C MET A 227 -10.99 3.27 -16.22
N MET A 228 -11.28 2.01 -15.90
CA MET A 228 -12.56 1.39 -16.19
C MET A 228 -13.01 0.47 -15.06
N ASN A 229 -14.32 0.26 -14.91
CA ASN A 229 -14.90 -0.68 -13.96
C ASN A 229 -15.65 -1.81 -14.69
N LEU A 230 -15.52 -3.07 -14.26
CA LEU A 230 -16.31 -4.21 -14.80
C LEU A 230 -17.82 -4.03 -14.59
N SER A 231 -18.21 -3.38 -13.49
CA SER A 231 -19.54 -2.86 -13.13
C SER A 231 -20.66 -3.88 -12.90
N ALA A 232 -20.75 -4.96 -13.68
CA ALA A 232 -21.74 -6.02 -13.47
C ALA A 232 -21.40 -7.29 -14.28
N PRO A 233 -21.76 -8.50 -13.76
CA PRO A 233 -21.54 -9.76 -14.46
C PRO A 233 -22.11 -9.82 -15.89
N PHE A 234 -23.31 -9.27 -16.09
CA PHE A 234 -23.98 -9.30 -17.40
C PHE A 234 -23.17 -8.58 -18.49
N LEU A 235 -22.33 -7.61 -18.13
CA LEU A 235 -21.49 -6.89 -19.09
C LEU A 235 -20.39 -7.78 -19.65
N SER A 236 -19.78 -8.62 -18.82
CA SER A 236 -18.81 -9.62 -19.29
C SER A 236 -19.45 -10.70 -20.15
N GLN A 237 -20.73 -11.01 -19.91
CA GLN A 237 -21.48 -12.05 -20.65
C GLN A 237 -22.01 -11.55 -22.00
N PHE A 238 -22.66 -10.37 -22.02
CA PHE A 238 -23.39 -9.89 -23.20
C PHE A 238 -22.70 -8.75 -23.94
N PHE A 239 -21.75 -8.06 -23.31
CA PHE A 239 -20.98 -6.94 -23.90
C PHE A 239 -19.48 -7.27 -23.99
N LYS A 240 -19.15 -8.56 -24.11
CA LYS A 240 -17.78 -9.08 -24.20
C LYS A 240 -16.98 -8.42 -25.31
N ASP A 241 -17.51 -8.38 -26.53
CA ASP A 241 -16.78 -7.86 -27.69
C ASP A 241 -16.36 -6.39 -27.53
N PRO A 242 -17.28 -5.43 -27.23
CA PRO A 242 -16.86 -4.04 -27.02
C PRO A 242 -15.99 -3.85 -25.76
N MET A 243 -16.18 -4.65 -24.71
CA MET A 243 -15.31 -4.66 -23.53
C MET A 243 -13.88 -5.07 -23.90
N MET A 244 -13.72 -6.16 -24.65
CA MET A 244 -12.42 -6.69 -25.05
C MET A 244 -11.71 -5.82 -26.08
N GLN A 245 -12.44 -5.10 -26.93
CA GLN A 245 -11.85 -4.08 -27.80
C GLN A 245 -11.24 -2.91 -26.99
N THR A 246 -11.87 -2.54 -25.87
CA THR A 246 -11.42 -1.44 -25.00
C THR A 246 -10.27 -1.88 -24.08
N PHE A 247 -10.23 -3.16 -23.72
CA PHE A 247 -9.30 -3.72 -22.74
C PHE A 247 -7.82 -3.34 -22.94
N PRO A 248 -7.26 -3.34 -24.16
CA PRO A 248 -5.87 -2.98 -24.40
C PRO A 248 -5.47 -1.56 -23.97
N TYR A 249 -6.44 -0.66 -23.78
CA TYR A 249 -6.22 0.72 -23.39
C TYR A 249 -6.39 0.96 -21.89
N ILE A 250 -6.91 -0.02 -21.13
CA ILE A 250 -7.18 0.11 -19.70
C ILE A 250 -5.88 0.08 -18.90
N ASP A 251 -5.60 1.17 -18.19
CA ASP A 251 -4.47 1.28 -17.26
C ASP A 251 -4.84 0.81 -15.86
N ILE A 252 -6.04 1.14 -15.38
CA ILE A 252 -6.56 0.70 -14.07
C ILE A 252 -7.95 0.12 -14.27
N LEU A 253 -8.11 -1.16 -13.91
CA LEU A 253 -9.38 -1.86 -13.93
C LEU A 253 -9.88 -2.08 -12.51
N PHE A 254 -11.13 -1.71 -12.25
CA PHE A 254 -11.85 -2.02 -11.01
C PHE A 254 -12.90 -3.11 -11.24
N GLY A 255 -13.21 -3.87 -10.20
CA GLY A 255 -14.37 -4.75 -10.15
C GLY A 255 -14.54 -5.38 -8.76
N ASN A 256 -15.65 -6.08 -8.54
CA ASN A 256 -15.81 -6.97 -7.39
C ASN A 256 -15.48 -8.43 -7.75
N GLU A 257 -15.50 -9.31 -6.75
CA GLU A 257 -15.20 -10.74 -6.89
C GLU A 257 -16.11 -11.44 -7.90
N THR A 258 -17.41 -11.10 -7.91
CA THR A 258 -18.40 -11.76 -8.78
C THR A 258 -18.21 -11.32 -10.23
N GLU A 259 -17.94 -10.04 -10.45
CA GLU A 259 -17.61 -9.46 -11.75
C GLU A 259 -16.30 -10.03 -12.29
N ALA A 260 -15.27 -10.14 -11.45
CA ALA A 260 -13.97 -10.67 -11.83
C ALA A 260 -14.04 -12.17 -12.16
N GLU A 261 -14.76 -12.96 -11.37
CA GLU A 261 -15.01 -14.37 -11.64
C GLU A 261 -15.75 -14.55 -12.97
N THR A 262 -16.80 -13.76 -13.20
CA THR A 262 -17.58 -13.80 -14.45
C THR A 262 -16.69 -13.42 -15.64
N PHE A 263 -15.91 -12.35 -15.52
CA PHE A 263 -14.97 -11.95 -16.56
C PHE A 263 -13.95 -13.05 -16.86
N ALA A 264 -13.34 -13.64 -15.84
CA ALA A 264 -12.37 -14.72 -15.98
C ALA A 264 -12.96 -15.92 -16.73
N LYS A 265 -14.18 -16.33 -16.35
CA LYS A 265 -14.92 -17.40 -17.04
C LYS A 265 -15.14 -17.08 -18.51
N GLU A 266 -15.63 -15.87 -18.82
CA GLU A 266 -15.91 -15.47 -20.21
C GLU A 266 -14.64 -15.33 -21.05
N GLN A 267 -13.48 -15.04 -20.43
CA GLN A 267 -12.19 -14.96 -21.11
C GLN A 267 -11.40 -16.28 -21.08
N ASN A 268 -11.95 -17.36 -20.52
CA ASN A 268 -11.25 -18.63 -20.30
C ASN A 268 -9.93 -18.48 -19.53
N LEU A 269 -9.89 -17.55 -18.58
CA LEU A 269 -8.79 -17.40 -17.63
C LEU A 269 -8.91 -18.45 -16.51
N PRO A 270 -7.82 -18.81 -15.83
CA PRO A 270 -7.89 -19.66 -14.64
C PRO A 270 -8.84 -19.06 -13.60
N VAL A 271 -9.72 -19.91 -13.05
CA VAL A 271 -10.68 -19.51 -12.02
C VAL A 271 -10.34 -20.22 -10.73
N ASN A 272 -10.00 -19.44 -9.71
CA ASN A 272 -9.92 -19.89 -8.34
C ASN A 272 -10.96 -19.12 -7.52
N LYS A 273 -11.93 -19.83 -6.93
CA LYS A 273 -13.01 -19.22 -6.15
C LYS A 273 -12.59 -18.85 -4.73
N GLU A 274 -11.50 -19.43 -4.22
CA GLU A 274 -11.01 -19.20 -2.85
C GLU A 274 -10.02 -18.03 -2.78
N ASP A 275 -9.34 -17.72 -3.90
CA ASP A 275 -8.40 -16.61 -3.97
C ASP A 275 -8.44 -15.92 -5.34
N MET A 276 -8.89 -14.66 -5.35
CA MET A 276 -8.98 -13.83 -6.55
C MET A 276 -7.60 -13.42 -7.13
N SER A 277 -6.49 -13.77 -6.47
CA SER A 277 -5.14 -13.43 -6.91
C SER A 277 -4.79 -13.94 -8.32
N GLU A 278 -5.14 -15.18 -8.64
CA GLU A 278 -4.84 -15.76 -9.96
C GLU A 278 -5.65 -15.07 -11.07
N ILE A 279 -6.93 -14.80 -10.80
CA ILE A 279 -7.80 -14.03 -11.69
C ILE A 279 -7.22 -12.62 -11.89
N ALA A 280 -6.85 -11.92 -10.83
CA ALA A 280 -6.29 -10.57 -10.90
C ALA A 280 -5.01 -10.53 -11.75
N LEU A 281 -4.10 -11.48 -11.56
CA LEU A 281 -2.86 -11.61 -12.35
C LEU A 281 -3.15 -11.93 -13.81
N GLY A 282 -4.08 -12.86 -14.09
CA GLY A 282 -4.49 -13.22 -15.45
C GLY A 282 -5.07 -12.01 -16.21
N ILE A 283 -5.94 -11.25 -15.55
CA ILE A 283 -6.53 -10.01 -16.09
C ILE A 283 -5.44 -8.95 -16.31
N ALA A 284 -4.51 -8.78 -15.37
CA ALA A 284 -3.42 -7.80 -15.48
C ALA A 284 -2.48 -8.12 -16.65
N ALA A 285 -2.27 -9.40 -16.95
CA ALA A 285 -1.41 -9.90 -18.02
C ALA A 285 -2.01 -9.83 -19.43
N LEU A 286 -3.31 -9.51 -19.57
CA LEU A 286 -3.95 -9.38 -20.89
C LEU A 286 -3.25 -8.33 -21.78
N PRO A 287 -3.33 -8.45 -23.11
CA PRO A 287 -2.68 -7.53 -24.03
C PRO A 287 -2.96 -6.05 -23.71
N LYS A 288 -1.94 -5.21 -23.85
CA LYS A 288 -2.01 -3.77 -23.57
C LYS A 288 -1.27 -2.99 -24.64
N GLU A 289 -1.87 -1.91 -25.13
CA GLU A 289 -1.30 -1.03 -26.16
C GLU A 289 -0.17 -0.17 -25.60
N ASN A 290 -0.43 0.61 -24.53
CA ASN A 290 0.60 1.42 -23.90
C ASN A 290 1.63 0.54 -23.17
N LYS A 291 2.85 0.43 -23.74
CA LYS A 291 3.98 -0.33 -23.18
C LYS A 291 4.72 0.41 -22.05
N ASN A 292 4.46 1.69 -21.84
CA ASN A 292 5.12 2.51 -20.81
C ASN A 292 4.46 2.37 -19.43
N ARG A 293 3.28 1.74 -19.35
CA ARG A 293 2.53 1.56 -18.10
C ARG A 293 1.92 0.17 -18.07
N SER A 294 2.20 -0.59 -17.02
CA SER A 294 1.52 -1.85 -16.75
C SER A 294 0.07 -1.63 -16.33
N ARG A 295 -0.78 -2.64 -16.55
CA ARG A 295 -2.15 -2.61 -16.07
C ARG A 295 -2.18 -2.88 -14.56
N ILE A 296 -2.99 -2.12 -13.85
CA ILE A 296 -3.35 -2.34 -12.46
C ILE A 296 -4.76 -2.91 -12.43
N VAL A 297 -4.95 -4.04 -11.76
CA VAL A 297 -6.27 -4.67 -11.57
C VAL A 297 -6.59 -4.64 -10.09
N ILE A 298 -7.76 -4.14 -9.73
CA ILE A 298 -8.21 -3.96 -8.35
C ILE A 298 -9.55 -4.69 -8.19
N ILE A 299 -9.56 -5.74 -7.36
CA ILE A 299 -10.73 -6.55 -7.06
C ILE A 299 -11.12 -6.32 -5.60
N THR A 300 -12.31 -5.75 -5.40
CA THR A 300 -12.95 -5.64 -4.08
C THR A 300 -13.67 -6.94 -3.73
N GLN A 301 -13.78 -7.27 -2.44
CA GLN A 301 -14.33 -8.55 -1.96
C GLN A 301 -15.29 -8.36 -0.77
N GLY A 302 -16.09 -7.29 -0.80
CA GLY A 302 -16.97 -6.91 0.30
C GLY A 302 -16.22 -6.72 1.62
N LYS A 303 -16.35 -7.68 2.54
CA LYS A 303 -15.71 -7.67 3.87
C LYS A 303 -14.28 -8.21 3.88
N ASP A 304 -13.86 -8.86 2.80
CA ASP A 304 -12.52 -9.45 2.66
C ASP A 304 -11.57 -8.46 1.99
N ASP A 305 -10.27 -8.73 2.09
CA ASP A 305 -9.21 -7.83 1.61
C ASP A 305 -9.37 -7.46 0.13
N VAL A 306 -9.07 -6.22 -0.22
CA VAL A 306 -8.99 -5.80 -1.62
C VAL A 306 -7.71 -6.36 -2.25
N ILE A 307 -7.84 -7.01 -3.40
CA ILE A 307 -6.72 -7.58 -4.15
C ILE A 307 -6.28 -6.60 -5.24
N ILE A 308 -4.99 -6.32 -5.29
CA ILE A 308 -4.37 -5.47 -6.30
C ILE A 308 -3.31 -6.27 -7.04
N ALA A 309 -3.48 -6.45 -8.34
CA ALA A 309 -2.46 -7.02 -9.22
C ALA A 309 -1.78 -5.92 -10.04
N GLN A 310 -0.45 -5.86 -9.97
CA GLN A 310 0.38 -4.95 -10.76
C GLN A 310 1.76 -5.57 -10.96
N ASP A 311 2.30 -5.51 -12.18
CA ASP A 311 3.66 -5.98 -12.51
C ASP A 311 3.95 -7.43 -12.06
N GLY A 312 2.96 -8.32 -12.20
CA GLY A 312 3.05 -9.71 -11.78
C GLY A 312 3.05 -9.93 -10.27
N LYS A 313 2.74 -8.90 -9.47
CA LYS A 313 2.70 -8.96 -8.01
C LYS A 313 1.29 -8.73 -7.49
N ILE A 314 0.98 -9.37 -6.37
CA ILE A 314 -0.25 -9.16 -5.60
C ILE A 314 0.06 -8.31 -4.37
N THR A 315 -0.78 -7.31 -4.13
CA THR A 315 -0.87 -6.57 -2.87
C THR A 315 -2.28 -6.76 -2.31
N ARG A 316 -2.39 -7.03 -1.00
CA ARG A 316 -3.68 -7.12 -0.30
C ARG A 316 -3.84 -5.91 0.60
N ILE A 317 -4.98 -5.24 0.50
CA ILE A 317 -5.35 -4.10 1.34
C ILE A 317 -6.47 -4.55 2.27
N PRO A 318 -6.22 -4.58 3.60
CA PRO A 318 -7.23 -5.04 4.54
C PRO A 318 -8.52 -4.24 4.45
N ALA A 319 -9.65 -4.95 4.41
CA ALA A 319 -10.95 -4.32 4.59
C ALA A 319 -11.12 -3.83 6.04
N ILE A 320 -11.89 -2.77 6.23
CA ILE A 320 -12.24 -2.28 7.57
C ILE A 320 -13.53 -2.98 8.01
N SER A 321 -13.44 -3.78 9.08
CA SER A 321 -14.61 -4.44 9.66
C SER A 321 -15.56 -3.41 10.28
N VAL A 322 -16.83 -3.45 9.85
CA VAL A 322 -17.92 -2.64 10.40
C VAL A 322 -18.91 -3.58 11.06
N PRO A 323 -19.33 -3.32 12.31
CA PRO A 323 -20.38 -4.11 12.95
C PRO A 323 -21.66 -4.09 12.12
N SER A 324 -22.30 -5.25 11.95
CA SER A 324 -23.48 -5.43 11.10
C SER A 324 -24.62 -4.46 11.42
N GLU A 325 -24.79 -4.10 12.69
CA GLU A 325 -25.80 -3.16 13.17
C GLU A 325 -25.57 -1.70 12.75
N LYS A 326 -24.36 -1.37 12.25
CA LYS A 326 -24.03 -0.06 11.69
C LYS A 326 -24.13 -0.01 10.17
N ILE A 327 -24.25 -1.18 9.53
CA ILE A 327 -24.42 -1.24 8.08
C ILE A 327 -25.87 -0.90 7.78
N VAL A 328 -26.08 0.19 7.05
CA VAL A 328 -27.40 0.70 6.68
C VAL A 328 -27.72 0.31 5.24
N ASP A 329 -26.81 0.58 4.32
CA ASP A 329 -26.97 0.29 2.90
C ASP A 329 -25.61 -0.06 2.28
N THR A 330 -25.51 -1.19 1.59
CA THR A 330 -24.27 -1.57 0.88
C THR A 330 -24.20 -0.98 -0.54
N ASN A 331 -25.27 -0.31 -1.00
CA ASN A 331 -25.33 0.33 -2.31
C ASN A 331 -24.27 1.42 -2.46
N GLY A 332 -23.62 1.44 -3.62
CA GLY A 332 -22.58 2.42 -3.91
C GLY A 332 -21.28 2.23 -3.13
N ALA A 333 -21.09 1.14 -2.36
CA ALA A 333 -19.82 0.86 -1.68
C ALA A 333 -18.65 0.73 -2.68
N GLY A 334 -18.88 0.03 -3.80
CA GLY A 334 -17.91 -0.06 -4.90
C GLY A 334 -17.62 1.30 -5.55
N ASP A 335 -18.67 2.09 -5.81
CA ASP A 335 -18.52 3.45 -6.35
C ASP A 335 -17.73 4.35 -5.39
N ALA A 336 -17.99 4.24 -4.10
CA ALA A 336 -17.30 4.95 -3.03
C ALA A 336 -15.82 4.55 -2.95
N PHE A 337 -15.54 3.25 -3.06
CA PHE A 337 -14.17 2.75 -3.14
C PHE A 337 -13.42 3.38 -4.32
N VAL A 338 -14.03 3.35 -5.51
CA VAL A 338 -13.43 3.95 -6.71
C VAL A 338 -13.24 5.46 -6.53
N GLY A 339 -14.21 6.16 -5.97
CA GLY A 339 -14.11 7.59 -5.69
C GLY A 339 -12.97 7.94 -4.74
N GLY A 340 -12.84 7.19 -3.64
CA GLY A 340 -11.73 7.33 -2.69
C GLY A 340 -10.38 7.05 -3.36
N PHE A 341 -10.28 5.97 -4.16
CA PHE A 341 -9.08 5.67 -4.93
C PHE A 341 -8.70 6.80 -5.90
N ILE A 342 -9.67 7.26 -6.69
CA ILE A 342 -9.50 8.34 -7.66
C ILE A 342 -9.03 9.63 -6.97
N SER A 343 -9.60 9.98 -5.81
CA SER A 343 -9.21 11.19 -5.08
C SER A 343 -7.71 11.26 -4.78
N GLN A 344 -7.07 10.12 -4.56
CA GLN A 344 -5.65 10.05 -4.22
C GLN A 344 -4.76 9.89 -5.47
N ILE A 345 -5.21 9.14 -6.48
CA ILE A 345 -4.41 8.95 -7.71
C ILE A 345 -4.25 10.26 -8.50
N LEU A 346 -5.27 11.14 -8.47
CA LEU A 346 -5.18 12.48 -9.07
C LEU A 346 -4.09 13.35 -8.43
N GLN A 347 -3.80 13.11 -7.16
CA GLN A 347 -2.75 13.83 -6.41
C GLN A 347 -1.36 13.21 -6.58
N GLY A 348 -1.26 12.06 -7.28
CA GLY A 348 -0.01 11.33 -7.46
C GLY A 348 0.42 10.50 -6.25
N ARG A 349 -0.52 10.09 -5.39
CA ARG A 349 -0.25 9.19 -4.26
C ARG A 349 0.03 7.76 -4.73
N SER A 350 0.65 6.95 -3.86
CA SER A 350 0.88 5.53 -4.14
C SER A 350 -0.43 4.74 -4.23
N ILE A 351 -0.42 3.64 -4.99
CA ILE A 351 -1.59 2.76 -5.18
C ILE A 351 -2.16 2.24 -3.85
N ASP A 352 -1.26 1.93 -2.92
CA ASP A 352 -1.58 1.51 -1.56
C ASP A 352 -2.35 2.59 -0.76
N VAL A 353 -1.94 3.86 -0.84
CA VAL A 353 -2.70 4.99 -0.25
C VAL A 353 -4.04 5.19 -0.95
N CYS A 354 -4.07 5.05 -2.28
CA CYS A 354 -5.31 5.16 -3.05
C CYS A 354 -6.33 4.11 -2.62
N ALA A 355 -5.91 2.85 -2.51
CA ALA A 355 -6.76 1.75 -2.09
C ALA A 355 -7.24 1.89 -0.63
N ARG A 356 -6.37 2.31 0.30
CA ARG A 356 -6.80 2.62 1.68
C ARG A 356 -7.86 3.72 1.75
N CYS A 357 -7.71 4.78 0.96
CA CYS A 357 -8.73 5.82 0.87
C CYS A 357 -10.04 5.30 0.29
N GLY A 358 -9.97 4.39 -0.69
CA GLY A 358 -11.13 3.68 -1.23
C GLY A 358 -11.84 2.86 -0.16
N VAL A 359 -11.11 2.02 0.59
CA VAL A 359 -11.67 1.23 1.70
C VAL A 359 -12.32 2.14 2.73
N TRP A 360 -11.64 3.21 3.15
CA TRP A 360 -12.21 4.19 4.08
C TRP A 360 -13.50 4.83 3.55
N ALA A 361 -13.52 5.28 2.30
CA ALA A 361 -14.70 5.91 1.70
C ALA A 361 -15.88 4.93 1.64
N ALA A 362 -15.65 3.69 1.23
CA ALA A 362 -16.66 2.63 1.25
C ALA A 362 -17.19 2.40 2.67
N THR A 363 -16.31 2.29 3.68
CA THR A 363 -16.70 2.14 5.09
C THR A 363 -17.58 3.29 5.59
N GLN A 364 -17.36 4.54 5.16
CA GLN A 364 -18.22 5.65 5.55
C GLN A 364 -19.60 5.56 4.89
N ILE A 365 -19.64 5.18 3.61
CA ILE A 365 -20.88 5.14 2.83
C ILE A 365 -21.77 3.98 3.24
N ILE A 366 -21.23 2.80 3.59
CA ILE A 366 -22.08 1.66 3.97
C ILE A 366 -22.89 1.87 5.26
N GLN A 367 -22.58 2.94 6.01
CA GLN A 367 -23.27 3.33 7.23
C GLN A 367 -24.36 4.40 6.97
N GLN A 368 -24.66 4.72 5.71
CA GLN A 368 -25.62 5.74 5.29
C GLN A 368 -26.56 5.17 4.23
N ASP A 369 -27.69 5.83 3.97
CA ASP A 369 -28.57 5.48 2.85
C ASP A 369 -27.98 5.97 1.52
N GLY A 370 -27.84 5.03 0.57
CA GLY A 370 -27.26 5.26 -0.76
C GLY A 370 -25.81 5.75 -0.72
N CYS A 371 -25.32 6.23 -1.87
CA CYS A 371 -23.95 6.74 -1.99
C CYS A 371 -23.84 8.19 -1.45
N THR A 372 -23.96 8.33 -0.13
CA THR A 372 -23.97 9.62 0.57
C THR A 372 -22.99 9.60 1.74
N PHE A 373 -22.20 10.66 1.89
CA PHE A 373 -21.38 10.86 3.08
C PHE A 373 -22.18 11.48 4.23
N PRO A 374 -21.85 11.17 5.50
CA PRO A 374 -22.47 11.84 6.64
C PRO A 374 -22.15 13.34 6.63
N LYS A 375 -23.10 14.17 7.10
CA LYS A 375 -22.99 15.64 7.03
C LYS A 375 -21.75 16.18 7.76
N ASP A 376 -21.42 15.59 8.90
CA ASP A 376 -20.30 16.00 9.75
C ASP A 376 -19.02 15.18 9.50
N LEU A 377 -18.89 14.60 8.30
CA LEU A 377 -17.73 13.78 7.95
C LEU A 377 -16.44 14.59 8.02
N GLN A 378 -15.49 14.10 8.81
CA GLN A 378 -14.10 14.54 8.76
C GLN A 378 -13.30 13.58 7.89
N ILE A 379 -12.74 14.11 6.81
CA ILE A 379 -11.78 13.38 5.98
C ILE A 379 -10.50 13.20 6.81
N PRO A 380 -9.96 11.98 6.97
CA PRO A 380 -8.68 11.76 7.63
C PRO A 380 -7.57 12.61 7.00
N GLU A 381 -6.68 13.15 7.84
CA GLU A 381 -5.58 14.01 7.39
C GLU A 381 -4.67 13.33 6.34
N GLU A 382 -4.59 11.99 6.33
CA GLU A 382 -3.88 11.22 5.27
C GLU A 382 -4.44 11.44 3.87
N PHE A 383 -5.75 11.64 3.78
CA PHE A 383 -6.48 11.68 2.51
C PHE A 383 -6.83 13.11 2.08
N CYS A 384 -6.71 14.09 2.99
CA CYS A 384 -6.91 15.50 2.67
C CYS A 384 -6.00 15.95 1.53
N ALA A 385 -6.58 16.74 0.61
CA ALA A 385 -5.84 17.22 -0.53
C ALA A 385 -4.66 18.12 -0.10
N VAL A 386 -3.48 17.91 -0.68
CA VAL A 386 -2.25 18.65 -0.31
C VAL A 386 -2.30 20.15 -0.70
N ASN A 387 -3.41 20.61 -1.28
CA ASN A 387 -3.59 21.98 -1.74
C ASN A 387 -4.84 22.66 -1.16
N PHE A 388 -4.91 22.78 0.16
CA PHE A 388 -5.25 24.08 0.70
C PHE A 388 -3.95 24.88 0.71
N LEU A 389 -3.84 25.82 -0.24
CA LEU A 389 -2.77 26.80 -0.30
C LEU A 389 -2.40 27.24 1.12
N ILE A 390 -1.16 26.93 1.50
CA ILE A 390 -0.18 27.92 1.93
C ILE A 390 -0.74 29.34 1.73
N ASN A 391 -1.54 29.81 2.69
CA ASN A 391 -2.00 31.17 2.76
C ASN A 391 -0.99 31.86 3.70
N TYR A 392 0.18 32.19 3.14
CA TYR A 392 1.29 32.84 3.83
C TYR A 392 0.89 34.16 4.52
N SER A 393 -0.31 34.69 4.25
CA SER A 393 -0.88 35.88 4.89
C SER A 393 -1.77 35.58 6.11
N LYS A 394 -2.36 34.38 6.22
CA LYS A 394 -3.10 33.95 7.42
C LYS A 394 -2.24 33.18 8.42
N LEU A 395 -1.10 32.65 7.96
CA LEU A 395 -0.08 32.06 8.83
C LEU A 395 0.51 33.07 9.82
N PHE A 396 0.48 34.37 9.50
CA PHE A 396 0.99 35.42 10.39
C PHE A 396 -0.02 35.82 11.50
N LEU A 397 -1.30 35.48 11.36
CA LEU A 397 -2.34 35.80 12.34
C LEU A 397 -2.81 34.58 13.16
N MET A 398 -2.35 33.37 12.81
CA MET A 398 -2.59 32.13 13.60
C MET A 398 -1.30 31.42 14.01
N ALA A 399 -0.15 32.11 13.95
CA ALA A 399 1.16 31.60 14.37
C ALA A 399 1.25 31.22 15.86
N ASP A 400 0.25 31.57 16.66
CA ASP A 400 0.23 31.23 18.09
C ASP A 400 -0.57 29.97 18.43
N ALA A 401 -1.30 29.34 17.50
CA ALA A 401 -2.21 28.22 17.81
C ALA A 401 -1.86 26.85 17.18
N MET A 402 -1.16 26.79 16.04
CA MET A 402 -0.82 25.52 15.37
C MET A 402 0.68 25.23 15.47
N ASN A 403 1.06 24.09 16.05
CA ASN A 403 2.46 23.68 16.18
C ASN A 403 2.81 22.62 15.12
N SER A 404 3.94 22.80 14.44
CA SER A 404 4.54 21.77 13.58
C SER A 404 5.58 20.97 14.36
N PHE A 405 5.45 19.64 14.35
CA PHE A 405 6.42 18.71 14.94
C PHE A 405 7.18 17.98 13.84
N VAL A 406 8.47 17.70 14.08
CA VAL A 406 9.26 16.86 13.16
C VAL A 406 9.36 15.47 13.76
N VAL A 407 8.76 14.49 13.10
CA VAL A 407 8.84 13.08 13.46
C VAL A 407 9.89 12.40 12.58
N LYS A 408 10.92 11.81 13.18
CA LYS A 408 11.96 11.10 12.43
C LYS A 408 11.76 9.60 12.56
N TRP A 409 11.57 8.93 11.43
CA TRP A 409 11.37 7.49 11.33
C TRP A 409 12.02 6.96 10.04
N SER A 410 12.64 5.78 10.09
CA SER A 410 13.31 5.14 8.94
C SER A 410 14.23 6.10 8.14
N ALA A 411 15.05 6.87 8.86
CA ALA A 411 15.95 7.91 8.35
C ALA A 411 15.30 9.08 7.58
N LYS A 412 13.98 9.12 7.45
CA LYS A 412 13.20 10.22 6.88
C LYS A 412 12.64 11.11 7.99
N GLU A 413 12.49 12.40 7.69
CA GLU A 413 11.84 13.38 8.56
C GLU A 413 10.45 13.69 8.02
N TYR A 414 9.45 13.54 8.87
CA TYR A 414 8.03 13.74 8.61
C TYR A 414 7.56 14.96 9.38
N THR A 415 7.05 15.97 8.70
CA THR A 415 6.51 17.15 9.37
C THR A 415 5.03 16.92 9.66
N ILE A 416 4.70 16.81 10.94
CA ILE A 416 3.33 16.60 11.43
C ILE A 416 2.79 17.92 11.94
N ILE A 417 1.70 18.39 11.34
CA ILE A 417 1.00 19.61 11.75
C ILE A 417 -0.22 19.16 12.54
N ILE A 418 -0.33 19.54 13.81
CA ILE A 418 -1.44 19.13 14.66
C ILE A 418 -1.71 20.19 15.74
N ASP A 419 -3.00 20.39 16.05
CA ASP A 419 -3.44 21.30 17.11
C ASP A 419 -2.90 20.86 18.49
N LYS A 420 -2.43 21.82 19.28
CA LYS A 420 -1.93 21.57 20.66
C LYS A 420 -3.04 21.04 21.57
N ASP A 421 -4.31 21.35 21.31
CA ASP A 421 -5.41 20.87 22.14
C ASP A 421 -5.80 19.40 21.88
N ARG A 422 -5.20 18.75 20.89
CA ARG A 422 -5.38 17.33 20.56
C ARG A 422 -4.50 16.44 21.42
N THR A 423 -4.78 15.13 21.41
CA THR A 423 -4.08 14.16 22.28
C THR A 423 -2.86 13.52 21.61
N VAL A 424 -2.02 12.85 22.40
CA VAL A 424 -0.90 12.03 21.91
C VAL A 424 -1.38 10.93 20.96
N LEU A 425 -2.59 10.38 21.17
CA LEU A 425 -3.20 9.42 20.24
C LEU A 425 -3.44 10.05 18.86
N CYS A 426 -3.92 11.30 18.82
CA CYS A 426 -4.10 12.02 17.57
C CYS A 426 -2.76 12.23 16.85
N LEU A 427 -1.70 12.53 17.59
CA LEU A 427 -0.34 12.63 17.04
C LEU A 427 0.13 11.29 16.47
N LYS A 428 -0.08 10.17 17.17
CA LYS A 428 0.27 8.83 16.65
C LYS A 428 -0.51 8.48 15.38
N LYS A 429 -1.81 8.79 15.34
CA LYS A 429 -2.63 8.60 14.13
C LYS A 429 -2.10 9.43 12.96
N ALA A 430 -1.75 10.70 13.19
CA ALA A 430 -1.16 11.56 12.16
C ALA A 430 0.24 11.06 11.69
N ILE A 431 0.96 10.33 12.53
CA ILE A 431 2.20 9.66 12.16
C ILE A 431 1.94 8.38 11.36
N GLU A 432 0.92 7.59 11.71
CA GLU A 432 0.52 6.37 10.98
C GLU A 432 0.20 6.70 9.52
N VAL A 433 -0.60 7.74 9.34
CA VAL A 433 -0.94 8.40 8.08
C VAL A 433 0.29 8.64 7.19
N GLN A 434 1.36 9.20 7.75
CA GLN A 434 2.55 9.58 6.96
C GLN A 434 3.59 8.46 6.84
N THR A 435 3.59 7.50 7.75
CA THR A 435 4.63 6.47 7.86
C THR A 435 4.16 5.07 7.47
N GLY A 436 2.85 4.81 7.45
CA GLY A 436 2.24 3.49 7.31
C GLY A 436 2.39 2.58 8.54
N VAL A 437 3.00 3.08 9.62
CA VAL A 437 3.23 2.30 10.84
C VAL A 437 2.03 2.42 11.77
N LYS A 438 1.36 1.30 12.05
CA LYS A 438 0.17 1.27 12.92
C LYS A 438 0.41 1.92 14.28
N VAL A 439 -0.59 2.63 14.82
CA VAL A 439 -0.53 3.27 16.15
C VAL A 439 -0.02 2.33 17.24
N GLU A 440 -0.46 1.07 17.30
CA GLU A 440 0.04 0.10 18.30
C GLU A 440 1.52 -0.25 18.14
N ARG A 441 2.09 -0.05 16.95
CA ARG A 441 3.51 -0.29 16.63
C ARG A 441 4.36 0.98 16.72
N GLN A 442 3.73 2.13 16.93
CA GLN A 442 4.43 3.39 17.09
C GLN A 442 4.89 3.61 18.53
N LYS A 443 6.20 3.74 18.68
CA LYS A 443 6.83 4.21 19.90
C LYS A 443 7.42 5.59 19.68
N LEU A 444 6.72 6.60 20.18
CA LEU A 444 7.16 8.00 20.13
C LEU A 444 8.16 8.28 21.26
N LEU A 445 9.43 8.36 20.89
CA LEU A 445 10.53 8.67 21.77
C LEU A 445 10.64 10.19 21.97
N ASN A 446 11.16 10.55 23.15
CA ASN A 446 11.30 11.93 23.62
C ASN A 446 9.99 12.69 23.88
N LEU A 447 8.83 12.05 23.70
CA LEU A 447 7.54 12.60 24.11
C LEU A 447 7.26 12.19 25.57
N LYS A 448 7.56 13.09 26.53
CA LYS A 448 7.44 12.81 27.97
C LYS A 448 6.57 13.83 28.68
N TYR A 449 5.76 13.36 29.64
CA TYR A 449 5.02 14.18 30.58
C TYR A 449 5.41 13.80 32.01
N LYS A 450 5.86 14.78 32.81
CA LYS A 450 6.33 14.57 34.19
C LYS A 450 7.33 13.41 34.33
N GLY A 451 8.26 13.29 33.37
CA GLY A 451 9.33 12.27 33.37
C GLY A 451 8.93 10.88 32.85
N LYS A 452 7.65 10.60 32.60
CA LYS A 452 7.15 9.35 32.01
C LYS A 452 6.79 9.53 30.53
N ALA A 453 6.69 8.43 29.78
CA ALA A 453 6.22 8.47 28.40
C ALA A 453 4.80 9.06 28.35
N ALA A 454 4.53 9.93 27.39
CA ALA A 454 3.22 10.56 27.26
C ALA A 454 2.18 9.51 26.84
N GLU A 455 1.12 9.38 27.63
CA GLU A 455 0.02 8.45 27.36
C GLU A 455 -0.93 9.00 26.30
N ASP A 456 -1.62 8.10 25.61
CA ASP A 456 -2.45 8.38 24.44
C ASP A 456 -3.56 9.42 24.68
N GLY A 457 -4.11 9.48 25.91
CA GLY A 457 -5.14 10.44 26.29
C GLY A 457 -4.63 11.84 26.67
N LEU A 458 -3.31 12.03 26.81
CA LEU A 458 -2.75 13.31 27.23
C LEU A 458 -2.82 14.34 26.10
N LYS A 459 -3.27 15.57 26.38
CA LYS A 459 -3.23 16.67 25.42
C LYS A 459 -1.80 17.15 25.14
N LEU A 460 -1.52 17.49 23.89
CA LEU A 460 -0.21 17.95 23.44
C LEU A 460 0.16 19.31 24.06
N CYS A 461 -0.81 20.16 24.41
CA CYS A 461 -0.61 21.43 25.10
C CYS A 461 -0.05 21.27 26.51
N ASN A 462 -0.21 20.08 27.12
CA ASN A 462 0.37 19.75 28.42
C ASN A 462 1.82 19.23 28.31
N LEU A 463 2.32 19.04 27.08
CA LEU A 463 3.70 18.69 26.82
C LEU A 463 4.42 20.00 26.47
N ASP A 464 5.41 20.41 27.26
CA ASP A 464 6.22 21.63 27.05
C ASP A 464 7.13 21.50 25.79
N LEU A 465 6.53 21.31 24.62
CA LEU A 465 7.21 21.06 23.35
C LEU A 465 7.55 22.40 22.70
N LYS A 466 8.85 22.71 22.61
CA LYS A 466 9.35 23.91 21.94
C LYS A 466 9.16 23.84 20.42
N VAL A 467 9.08 24.99 19.76
CA VAL A 467 9.06 25.07 18.29
C VAL A 467 10.30 24.37 17.72
N GLY A 468 10.10 23.43 16.79
CA GLY A 468 11.18 22.59 16.22
C GLY A 468 11.53 21.34 17.04
N PHE A 469 10.71 20.95 18.02
CA PHE A 469 10.90 19.72 18.78
C PHE A 469 10.86 18.49 17.87
N LYS A 470 11.93 17.69 17.91
CA LYS A 470 12.06 16.46 17.11
C LYS A 470 11.61 15.24 17.92
N ILE A 471 10.56 14.60 17.45
CA ILE A 471 10.02 13.35 17.98
C ILE A 471 10.65 12.21 17.18
N MET A 472 11.30 11.27 17.86
CA MET A 472 11.85 10.10 17.17
C MET A 472 10.80 9.00 17.25
N MET A 473 10.41 8.39 16.14
CA MET A 473 9.40 7.33 16.12
C MET A 473 10.04 6.01 15.74
N MET A 474 9.70 4.95 16.46
CA MET A 474 10.09 3.56 16.17
C MET A 474 8.84 2.74 15.85
N GLY A 475 8.94 1.85 14.86
CA GLY A 475 7.91 0.92 14.43
C GLY A 475 8.20 0.41 13.02
N SER A 476 7.51 -0.65 12.58
CA SER A 476 7.75 -1.33 11.30
C SER A 476 6.46 -1.42 10.49
N LEU A 477 6.56 -1.45 9.16
CA LEU A 477 5.44 -1.70 8.27
C LEU A 477 5.05 -3.19 8.33
N GLU A 478 3.75 -3.48 8.23
CA GLU A 478 3.25 -4.86 8.16
C GLU A 478 3.79 -5.61 6.92
N GLN A 479 3.94 -4.93 5.79
CA GLN A 479 4.44 -5.53 4.55
C GLN A 479 5.92 -5.96 4.66
N ASP A 480 6.72 -5.23 5.44
CA ASP A 480 8.12 -5.58 5.73
C ASP A 480 8.21 -6.82 6.64
N ILE A 481 7.18 -7.06 7.46
CA ILE A 481 7.07 -8.23 8.34
C ILE A 481 6.63 -9.45 7.54
N THR A 482 5.67 -9.29 6.61
CA THR A 482 5.19 -10.38 5.75
C THR A 482 6.23 -10.81 4.72
N THR A 483 6.94 -9.85 4.10
CA THR A 483 8.04 -10.15 3.16
C THR A 483 9.21 -10.87 3.85
N ALA A 484 9.41 -10.61 5.14
CA ALA A 484 10.38 -11.35 5.95
C ALA A 484 9.90 -12.75 6.38
N SER A 485 8.62 -13.06 6.14
CA SER A 485 7.96 -14.31 6.54
C SER A 485 7.72 -15.27 5.37
N THR A 486 7.89 -14.86 4.11
CA THR A 486 7.76 -15.73 2.91
C THR A 486 9.12 -16.15 2.34
N ALA A 487 9.34 -17.45 2.16
CA ALA A 487 10.57 -18.03 1.61
C ALA A 487 10.59 -17.98 0.06
N PRO A 488 11.75 -17.77 -0.60
CA PRO A 488 11.85 -17.61 -2.05
C PRO A 488 11.77 -18.94 -2.83
N GLU A 489 11.11 -18.90 -3.99
CA GLU A 489 11.05 -19.97 -4.99
C GLU A 489 12.29 -19.95 -5.90
N ILE A 490 13.24 -20.82 -5.60
CA ILE A 490 14.10 -21.66 -6.46
C ILE A 490 15.11 -22.26 -5.49
N VAL A 491 14.95 -23.54 -5.16
CA VAL A 491 15.90 -24.26 -4.33
C VAL A 491 16.17 -25.61 -4.99
N ASP A 492 17.40 -25.79 -5.48
CA ASP A 492 17.99 -27.12 -5.63
C ASP A 492 17.82 -27.85 -4.28
N GLU A 493 17.29 -29.08 -4.31
CA GLU A 493 16.95 -29.94 -3.16
C GLU A 493 17.25 -29.32 -1.78
N VAL A 494 16.21 -28.77 -1.13
CA VAL A 494 16.24 -28.42 0.29
C VAL A 494 16.48 -29.71 1.07
N ILE A 495 17.74 -29.97 1.42
CA ILE A 495 18.05 -30.86 2.54
C ILE A 495 17.59 -30.12 3.79
N ASN A 496 16.58 -30.65 4.46
CA ASN A 496 16.04 -30.16 5.72
C ASN A 496 17.15 -30.14 6.78
N ASP A 497 17.75 -28.97 7.01
CA ASP A 497 18.84 -28.74 7.96
C ASP A 497 18.37 -28.64 9.42
N LEU A 498 17.13 -29.08 9.69
CA LEU A 498 16.52 -29.16 11.02
C LEU A 498 16.51 -30.58 11.62
N ASP A 499 16.92 -31.61 10.85
CA ASP A 499 17.02 -32.99 11.33
C ASP A 499 18.45 -33.28 11.85
N LEU A 500 18.86 -32.57 12.90
CA LEU A 500 20.11 -32.85 13.63
C LEU A 500 19.83 -33.82 14.78
N THR A 501 20.58 -34.92 14.82
CA THR A 501 20.58 -35.87 15.94
C THR A 501 21.34 -35.30 17.14
N GLU A 502 21.03 -35.77 18.35
CA GLU A 502 21.70 -35.30 19.60
C GLU A 502 23.22 -35.50 19.57
N GLU A 503 23.71 -36.54 18.87
CA GLU A 503 25.14 -36.81 18.66
C GLU A 503 25.81 -35.73 17.79
N GLU A 504 25.08 -35.17 16.82
CA GLU A 504 25.59 -34.11 15.93
C GLU A 504 25.69 -32.76 16.65
N ILE A 505 24.74 -32.45 17.53
CA ILE A 505 24.79 -31.26 18.40
C ILE A 505 25.97 -31.35 19.38
N ALA A 506 26.28 -32.54 19.90
CA ALA A 506 27.42 -32.75 20.79
C ALA A 506 28.78 -32.57 20.06
N LEU A 507 28.86 -32.94 18.78
CA LEU A 507 30.07 -32.75 17.96
C LEU A 507 30.37 -31.26 17.71
N GLU A 508 29.34 -30.45 17.46
CA GLU A 508 29.48 -29.02 17.17
C GLU A 508 29.82 -28.18 18.42
N ASN A 509 29.55 -28.73 19.62
CA ASN A 509 29.83 -28.09 20.90
C ASN A 509 31.17 -28.52 21.55
N ARG A 510 32.07 -29.20 20.83
CA ARG A 510 33.37 -29.60 21.37
C ARG A 510 34.23 -28.41 21.77
N GLU A 511 34.97 -28.55 22.88
CA GLU A 511 35.81 -27.47 23.43
C GLU A 511 36.82 -26.88 22.44
N GLU A 512 37.30 -27.69 21.50
CA GLU A 512 38.27 -27.29 20.47
C GLU A 512 37.74 -26.24 19.48
N TYR A 513 36.41 -26.08 19.36
CA TYR A 513 35.76 -25.11 18.47
C TYR A 513 35.35 -23.81 19.16
N LEU A 514 35.55 -23.70 20.48
CA LEU A 514 35.03 -22.61 21.29
C LEU A 514 36.02 -21.45 21.36
N ALA A 515 35.66 -20.32 20.78
CA ALA A 515 36.42 -19.08 20.92
C ALA A 515 36.07 -18.38 22.26
N LYS A 516 36.60 -18.91 23.35
CA LYS A 516 36.32 -18.51 24.75
C LYS A 516 36.81 -17.10 25.12
N ASP A 517 37.75 -16.54 24.37
CA ASP A 517 38.52 -15.32 24.74
C ASP A 517 37.86 -13.99 24.39
N TYR A 518 36.56 -14.00 24.11
CA TYR A 518 36.05 -13.19 23.01
C TYR A 518 34.51 -13.01 23.20
N ASP A 519 33.93 -11.81 23.01
CA ASP A 519 32.48 -11.50 23.21
C ASP A 519 31.58 -11.50 21.94
N ILE A 520 30.81 -12.56 21.67
CA ILE A 520 30.17 -12.88 20.37
C ILE A 520 28.95 -12.04 20.02
N MET A 521 28.97 -11.37 18.87
CA MET A 521 27.77 -10.93 18.15
C MET A 521 27.46 -11.92 17.01
N ILE A 522 26.25 -12.48 16.99
CA ILE A 522 25.79 -13.37 15.91
C ILE A 522 24.99 -12.59 14.87
N TRP A 523 25.27 -12.80 13.59
CA TRP A 523 24.53 -12.14 12.50
C TRP A 523 23.98 -13.12 11.45
N SER A 524 22.68 -13.02 11.14
CA SER A 524 22.03 -13.74 10.03
C SER A 524 21.33 -12.80 9.03
N ALA A 525 21.20 -13.25 7.78
CA ALA A 525 20.35 -12.63 6.76
C ALA A 525 18.87 -13.09 6.86
N THR A 526 18.50 -13.77 7.95
CA THR A 526 17.13 -14.19 8.28
C THR A 526 16.58 -13.35 9.43
N SER A 527 15.27 -13.40 9.68
CA SER A 527 14.63 -12.69 10.82
C SER A 527 15.17 -13.15 12.18
N MET A 528 15.09 -12.29 13.20
CA MET A 528 15.49 -12.61 14.58
C MET A 528 14.89 -13.92 15.11
N LYS A 529 13.62 -14.22 14.81
CA LYS A 529 12.94 -15.47 15.22
C LYS A 529 13.74 -16.72 14.80
N TRP A 530 14.16 -16.76 13.54
CA TRP A 530 14.94 -17.87 12.99
C TRP A 530 16.35 -17.96 13.59
N ILE A 531 16.94 -16.83 13.98
CA ILE A 531 18.23 -16.81 14.68
C ILE A 531 18.07 -17.46 16.06
N GLU A 532 17.09 -17.02 16.83
CA GLU A 532 16.83 -17.54 18.17
C GLU A 532 16.49 -19.03 18.15
N GLU A 533 15.63 -19.48 17.24
CA GLU A 533 15.27 -20.89 17.08
C GLU A 533 16.48 -21.74 16.70
N LYS A 534 17.29 -21.34 15.71
CA LYS A 534 18.50 -22.09 15.32
C LYS A 534 19.55 -22.10 16.44
N MET A 535 19.81 -20.98 17.10
CA MET A 535 20.79 -20.93 18.20
C MET A 535 20.36 -21.77 19.41
N LYS A 536 19.05 -21.89 19.64
CA LYS A 536 18.48 -22.78 20.64
C LYS A 536 18.65 -24.25 20.28
N LEU A 537 18.35 -24.63 19.02
CA LEU A 537 18.52 -26.00 18.53
C LEU A 537 19.98 -26.46 18.59
N LEU A 538 20.93 -25.59 18.26
CA LEU A 538 22.37 -25.88 18.31
C LEU A 538 22.96 -25.88 19.73
N GLY A 539 22.16 -25.55 20.75
CA GLY A 539 22.62 -25.42 22.14
C GLY A 539 23.52 -24.21 22.41
N VAL A 540 23.68 -23.30 21.45
CA VAL A 540 24.57 -22.13 21.56
C VAL A 540 24.03 -21.13 22.59
N THR A 541 22.72 -20.93 22.66
CA THR A 541 22.08 -19.99 23.61
C THR A 541 22.26 -20.37 25.07
N THR A 542 22.39 -21.67 25.36
CA THR A 542 22.40 -22.22 26.73
C THR A 542 23.79 -22.69 27.17
N ASN A 543 24.75 -22.76 26.26
CA ASN A 543 26.12 -23.20 26.54
C ASN A 543 26.96 -22.04 27.08
N GLN A 544 27.38 -22.16 28.36
CA GLN A 544 28.13 -21.14 29.10
C GLN A 544 29.50 -20.80 28.49
N ASN A 545 30.02 -21.64 27.60
CA ASN A 545 31.29 -21.38 26.94
C ASN A 545 31.20 -20.36 25.79
N TYR A 546 29.99 -20.04 25.32
CA TYR A 546 29.78 -18.96 24.36
C TYR A 546 29.43 -17.66 25.09
N LYS A 547 30.27 -16.63 24.92
CA LYS A 547 30.00 -15.29 25.45
C LYS A 547 29.13 -14.49 24.47
N ILE A 548 27.89 -14.92 24.26
CA ILE A 548 26.98 -14.24 23.32
C ILE A 548 26.59 -12.86 23.87
N LEU A 549 27.08 -11.81 23.21
CA LEU A 549 26.74 -10.41 23.43
C LEU A 549 25.37 -10.05 22.84
N GLY A 550 25.00 -10.68 21.72
CA GLY A 550 23.69 -10.47 21.10
C GLY A 550 23.58 -10.99 19.67
N TYR A 551 22.41 -10.71 19.07
CA TYR A 551 22.02 -11.10 17.73
C TYR A 551 21.74 -9.88 16.85
N LEU A 552 22.01 -9.99 15.55
CA LEU A 552 21.64 -9.03 14.51
C LEU A 552 21.00 -9.79 13.34
N ASP A 553 19.85 -9.33 12.89
CA ASP A 553 19.13 -9.91 11.76
C ASP A 553 19.32 -9.09 10.48
N TYR A 554 18.59 -9.46 9.42
CA TYR A 554 18.68 -8.80 8.12
C TYR A 554 18.36 -7.31 8.16
N LEU A 555 17.51 -6.84 9.11
CA LEU A 555 17.17 -5.42 9.27
C LEU A 555 18.38 -4.57 9.69
N ALA A 556 19.42 -5.19 10.25
CA ALA A 556 20.64 -4.50 10.61
C ALA A 556 21.60 -4.31 9.42
N MET A 557 21.36 -4.92 8.26
CA MET A 557 22.22 -4.75 7.08
C MET A 557 22.14 -3.31 6.53
N ILE A 558 23.24 -2.82 5.96
CA ILE A 558 23.28 -1.51 5.29
C ILE A 558 23.38 -1.71 3.80
N SER A 559 22.50 -1.05 3.06
CA SER A 559 22.55 -0.99 1.61
C SER A 559 23.65 -0.02 1.15
N VAL A 560 24.62 -0.53 0.41
CA VAL A 560 25.71 0.22 -0.20
C VAL A 560 25.56 0.14 -1.71
N HIS A 561 25.55 1.29 -2.37
CA HIS A 561 25.55 1.35 -3.83
C HIS A 561 26.97 1.20 -4.37
N MET A 562 27.17 0.27 -5.31
CA MET A 562 28.41 0.09 -6.04
C MET A 562 28.18 0.30 -7.54
N ASP A 563 29.03 1.08 -8.19
CA ASP A 563 28.90 1.42 -9.62
C ASP A 563 28.78 0.21 -10.55
N LYS A 564 29.44 -0.91 -10.19
CA LYS A 564 29.44 -2.14 -11.00
C LYS A 564 28.32 -3.12 -10.63
N TYR A 565 27.78 -3.07 -9.43
CA TYR A 565 26.93 -4.13 -8.87
C TYR A 565 25.56 -3.62 -8.36
N GLY A 566 25.30 -2.32 -8.49
CA GLY A 566 24.06 -1.70 -8.00
C GLY A 566 24.00 -1.64 -6.48
N LEU A 567 22.79 -1.71 -5.93
CA LEU A 567 22.55 -1.70 -4.49
C LEU A 567 22.84 -3.09 -3.90
N LEU A 568 23.72 -3.15 -2.89
CA LEU A 568 24.07 -4.37 -2.19
C LEU A 568 23.91 -4.18 -0.69
N ASP A 569 23.26 -5.12 -0.02
CA ASP A 569 23.22 -5.14 1.45
C ASP A 569 24.49 -5.79 2.01
N VAL A 570 25.12 -5.10 2.96
CA VAL A 570 26.37 -5.54 3.61
C VAL A 570 26.26 -5.41 5.12
N LYS A 571 27.15 -6.06 5.87
CA LYS A 571 27.10 -6.08 7.34
C LYS A 571 27.82 -4.87 7.93
N PRO A 572 27.14 -3.96 8.64
CA PRO A 572 27.78 -2.76 9.16
C PRO A 572 28.42 -2.96 10.53
N LEU A 573 29.65 -3.48 10.58
CA LEU A 573 30.48 -3.52 11.80
C LEU A 573 30.54 -2.18 12.54
N ALA A 574 30.57 -1.07 11.81
CA ALA A 574 30.56 0.27 12.37
C ALA A 574 29.34 0.58 13.26
N VAL A 575 28.20 -0.12 13.06
CA VAL A 575 27.02 -0.01 13.94
C VAL A 575 27.31 -0.64 15.30
N ILE A 576 28.02 -1.78 15.35
CA ILE A 576 28.45 -2.42 16.60
C ILE A 576 29.43 -1.50 17.33
N TRP A 577 30.44 -0.99 16.63
CA TRP A 577 31.41 -0.03 17.20
C TRP A 577 30.72 1.24 17.71
N GLY A 578 29.72 1.74 16.99
CA GLY A 578 28.93 2.90 17.41
C GLY A 578 28.09 2.63 18.65
N LYS A 579 27.45 1.46 18.73
CA LYS A 579 26.57 1.09 19.85
C LYS A 579 27.36 0.84 21.14
N PHE A 580 28.55 0.28 21.00
CA PHE A 580 29.45 -0.02 22.11
C PHE A 580 30.73 0.83 22.00
N ALA A 581 30.53 2.13 21.77
CA ALA A 581 31.61 3.07 21.53
C ALA A 581 32.62 3.11 22.67
N GLY A 582 33.90 3.04 22.31
CA GLY A 582 35.00 2.94 23.25
C GLY A 582 35.23 1.52 23.79
N VAL A 583 34.43 0.54 23.38
CA VAL A 583 34.64 -0.87 23.70
C VAL A 583 35.13 -1.64 22.49
N TYR A 584 34.41 -1.57 21.39
CA TYR A 584 34.78 -2.26 20.17
C TYR A 584 35.23 -1.24 19.13
N THR A 585 36.30 -1.56 18.41
CA THR A 585 36.86 -0.71 17.35
C THR A 585 37.40 -1.56 16.20
N SER A 586 37.77 -0.91 15.09
CA SER A 586 38.44 -1.59 13.98
C SER A 586 39.80 -2.22 14.36
N LYS A 587 40.37 -1.89 15.52
CA LYS A 587 41.66 -2.46 15.97
C LYS A 587 41.52 -3.77 16.71
N ASN A 588 40.37 -4.04 17.30
CA ASN A 588 40.19 -5.18 18.21
C ASN A 588 39.00 -6.06 17.84
N THR A 589 38.31 -5.75 16.73
CA THR A 589 37.19 -6.54 16.21
C THR A 589 37.58 -7.34 14.96
N ILE A 590 37.15 -8.59 14.87
CA ILE A 590 37.22 -9.42 13.65
C ILE A 590 35.84 -9.97 13.29
N MET A 591 35.51 -9.98 12.00
CA MET A 591 34.27 -10.53 11.46
C MET A 591 34.61 -11.61 10.44
N PHE A 592 33.92 -12.75 10.50
CA PHE A 592 34.06 -13.80 9.50
C PHE A 592 32.73 -14.25 8.90
N ASP A 593 32.79 -14.62 7.62
CA ASP A 593 31.66 -14.90 6.73
C ASP A 593 32.18 -15.56 5.44
N ASP A 594 31.40 -16.43 4.81
CA ASP A 594 31.75 -17.05 3.53
C ASP A 594 31.54 -16.11 2.33
N ILE A 595 30.68 -15.10 2.51
CA ILE A 595 30.31 -14.11 1.52
C ILE A 595 31.18 -12.86 1.65
N ARG A 596 32.12 -12.71 0.71
CA ARG A 596 33.09 -11.60 0.69
C ARG A 596 32.46 -10.20 0.67
N ARG A 597 31.28 -10.03 0.05
CA ARG A 597 30.62 -8.72 -0.05
C ARG A 597 30.17 -8.19 1.31
N ASN A 598 29.95 -9.06 2.30
CA ASN A 598 29.49 -8.63 3.62
C ASN A 598 30.52 -7.75 4.35
N PHE A 599 31.79 -7.87 3.99
CA PHE A 599 32.88 -7.06 4.54
C PHE A 599 33.14 -5.75 3.79
N LEU A 600 32.33 -5.39 2.77
CA LEU A 600 32.64 -4.30 1.84
C LEU A 600 32.97 -2.98 2.55
N MET A 601 32.25 -2.67 3.64
CA MET A 601 32.47 -1.45 4.43
C MET A 601 33.69 -1.53 5.36
N ASN A 602 34.14 -2.74 5.70
CA ASN A 602 35.21 -2.98 6.67
C ASN A 602 36.12 -4.13 6.22
N PRO A 603 36.75 -4.03 5.04
CA PRO A 603 37.45 -5.15 4.41
C PRO A 603 38.66 -5.63 5.21
N GLN A 604 39.28 -4.76 6.02
CA GLN A 604 40.42 -5.09 6.88
C GLN A 604 40.02 -5.96 8.09
N ASN A 605 38.77 -5.84 8.57
CA ASN A 605 38.24 -6.63 9.68
C ASN A 605 37.56 -7.92 9.20
N GLY A 606 37.43 -8.09 7.89
CA GLY A 606 36.75 -9.22 7.26
C GLY A 606 37.69 -10.40 6.99
N LEU A 607 37.40 -11.54 7.60
CA LEU A 607 38.04 -12.82 7.35
C LEU A 607 37.08 -13.72 6.58
N ARG A 608 37.41 -14.00 5.32
CA ARG A 608 36.60 -14.90 4.50
C ARG A 608 36.89 -16.35 4.87
N ILE A 609 35.85 -17.10 5.24
CA ILE A 609 35.90 -18.55 5.44
C ILE A 609 35.27 -19.30 4.25
N ARG A 610 35.47 -20.60 4.19
CA ARG A 610 34.80 -21.46 3.21
C ARG A 610 33.37 -21.78 3.66
N ALA A 611 32.45 -21.76 2.69
CA ALA A 611 31.08 -22.19 2.92
C ALA A 611 31.07 -23.70 3.22
N PHE A 612 30.41 -24.08 4.30
CA PHE A 612 30.16 -25.48 4.62
C PHE A 612 28.98 -25.98 3.78
N ARG A 613 29.28 -26.68 2.68
CA ARG A 613 28.31 -27.25 1.72
C ARG A 613 28.36 -28.77 1.77
N ASP A 614 27.26 -29.42 1.40
CA ASP A 614 27.16 -30.89 1.32
C ASP A 614 27.64 -31.58 2.60
N ALA A 615 27.11 -31.11 3.74
CA ALA A 615 27.51 -31.55 5.07
C ALA A 615 27.50 -33.10 5.21
N HIS A 616 26.48 -33.74 4.63
CA HIS A 616 26.31 -35.19 4.60
C HIS A 616 27.45 -35.96 3.90
N GLN A 617 28.23 -35.31 3.02
CA GLN A 617 29.35 -35.96 2.29
C GLN A 617 30.73 -35.59 2.86
N ASN A 618 30.87 -34.37 3.41
CA ASN A 618 32.18 -33.77 3.62
C ASN A 618 32.50 -33.40 5.08
N ARG A 619 31.56 -33.59 6.03
CA ARG A 619 31.75 -33.22 7.45
C ARG A 619 33.00 -33.84 8.08
N ASP A 620 33.28 -35.12 7.84
CA ASP A 620 34.44 -35.80 8.43
C ASP A 620 35.79 -35.27 7.97
N LYS A 621 35.82 -34.61 6.80
CA LYS A 621 37.02 -34.04 6.18
C LYS A 621 37.13 -32.53 6.35
N ASP A 622 36.06 -31.86 6.79
CA ASP A 622 36.11 -30.43 7.03
C ASP A 622 37.03 -30.10 8.20
N ARG A 623 37.92 -29.15 8.00
CA ARG A 623 38.91 -28.69 8.98
C ARG A 623 38.88 -27.17 9.11
N GLU A 624 37.98 -26.48 8.39
CA GLU A 624 37.91 -25.02 8.38
C GLU A 624 37.70 -24.45 9.79
N LEU A 625 36.76 -24.98 10.55
CA LEU A 625 36.47 -24.54 11.91
C LEU A 625 37.62 -24.81 12.89
N ILE A 626 38.37 -25.91 12.72
CA ILE A 626 39.56 -26.19 13.54
C ILE A 626 40.62 -25.12 13.30
N TYR A 627 40.91 -24.82 12.04
CA TYR A 627 41.88 -23.78 11.72
C TYR A 627 41.40 -22.41 12.19
N LEU A 628 40.10 -22.11 12.05
CA LEU A 628 39.53 -20.84 12.47
C LEU A 628 39.64 -20.65 13.98
N ALA A 629 39.29 -21.66 14.77
CA ALA A 629 39.42 -21.63 16.22
C ALA A 629 40.88 -21.40 16.65
N GLN A 630 41.83 -22.11 16.03
CA GLN A 630 43.25 -21.90 16.30
C GLN A 630 43.73 -20.50 15.91
N TYR A 631 43.31 -19.99 14.75
CA TYR A 631 43.65 -18.64 14.29
C TYR A 631 43.14 -17.57 15.24
N LEU A 632 41.87 -17.66 15.65
CA LEU A 632 41.26 -16.73 16.60
C LEU A 632 42.01 -16.74 17.94
N LYS A 633 42.37 -17.92 18.45
CA LYS A 633 43.18 -18.07 19.66
C LYS A 633 44.56 -17.44 19.54
N ASP A 634 45.20 -17.59 18.38
CA ASP A 634 46.54 -17.07 18.10
C ASP A 634 46.59 -15.54 17.99
N ILE A 635 45.49 -14.89 17.59
CA ILE A 635 45.40 -13.43 17.47
C ILE A 635 44.75 -12.75 18.68
N ALA A 636 44.08 -13.51 19.55
CA ALA A 636 43.40 -12.97 20.74
C ALA A 636 44.30 -12.09 21.65
N PRO A 637 45.61 -12.37 21.82
CA PRO A 637 46.49 -11.52 22.64
C PRO A 637 46.92 -10.19 21.99
N LEU A 638 46.60 -9.94 20.72
CA LEU A 638 47.06 -8.74 20.02
C LEU A 638 46.26 -7.50 20.43
N GLU A 639 46.95 -6.41 20.78
CA GLU A 639 46.31 -5.12 21.09
C GLU A 639 45.76 -4.39 19.84
N ASP A 640 46.32 -4.67 18.67
CA ASP A 640 45.90 -4.08 17.40
C ASP A 640 45.97 -5.11 16.25
N MET A 641 44.80 -5.49 15.76
CA MET A 641 44.56 -6.44 14.68
C MET A 641 44.54 -5.78 13.29
N SER A 642 44.61 -4.44 13.20
CA SER A 642 44.54 -3.72 11.91
C SER A 642 45.70 -4.02 10.96
N HIS A 643 46.78 -4.63 11.47
CA HIS A 643 47.94 -5.04 10.69
C HIS A 643 47.88 -6.50 10.19
N LEU A 644 46.85 -7.27 10.59
CA LEU A 644 46.72 -8.66 10.18
C LEU A 644 46.39 -8.78 8.69
N ASN A 645 47.01 -9.75 8.02
CA ASN A 645 46.67 -10.11 6.66
C ASN A 645 45.84 -11.40 6.64
N HIS A 646 44.54 -11.27 6.42
CA HIS A 646 43.61 -12.39 6.43
C HIS A 646 43.59 -13.20 5.11
N ARG A 647 44.48 -12.96 4.13
CA ARG A 647 44.47 -13.73 2.88
C ARG A 647 44.92 -15.19 3.03
N SER A 648 45.67 -15.51 4.08
CA SER A 648 46.18 -16.86 4.35
C SER A 648 46.18 -17.13 5.85
N TRP A 649 45.06 -16.79 6.47
CA TRP A 649 44.87 -16.84 7.92
C TRP A 649 45.05 -18.26 8.49
N GLU A 650 44.76 -19.29 7.69
CA GLU A 650 44.92 -20.72 8.05
C GLU A 650 46.39 -21.10 8.31
N LYS A 651 47.33 -20.31 7.75
CA LYS A 651 48.78 -20.51 7.88
C LYS A 651 49.42 -19.55 8.86
N TYR A 652 48.64 -18.73 9.56
CA TYR A 652 49.15 -17.77 10.51
C TYR A 652 49.97 -18.46 11.60
N ARG A 653 51.09 -17.83 11.97
CA ARG A 653 51.97 -18.27 13.05
C ARG A 653 52.30 -17.06 13.92
N PRO A 654 52.00 -17.08 15.23
CA PRO A 654 52.35 -15.96 16.12
C PRO A 654 53.84 -15.66 16.07
N SER A 655 54.19 -14.38 15.93
CA SER A 655 55.59 -13.93 16.04
C SER A 655 56.09 -14.19 17.47
N LYS A 656 57.30 -14.71 17.63
CA LYS A 656 57.94 -14.95 18.94
C LYS A 656 58.09 -13.67 19.81
N LYS A 657 57.84 -12.47 19.27
CA LYS A 657 57.93 -11.19 19.99
C LYS A 657 56.66 -10.80 20.77
N HIS A 658 55.56 -11.54 20.62
CA HIS A 658 54.27 -11.21 21.26
C HIS A 658 53.70 -12.38 22.09
N LYS A 659 54.58 -13.28 22.58
CA LYS A 659 54.23 -14.31 23.55
C LYS A 659 54.57 -13.87 24.96
#